data_AF-A0A4Z0EJU0-F1
#
_entry.id   AF-A0A4Z0EJU0-F1
#
_cell.length_a   1.000
_cell.length_b   1.000
_cell.length_c   1.000
_cell.angle_alpha   90.00
_cell.angle_beta   90.00
_cell.angle_gamma   90.00
#
_symmetry.space_group_name_H-M   'P 1'
#
loop_
_entity.id
_entity.type
_entity.pdbx_description
1 polymer ?
#
loop_
_entity_poly.entity_id
_entity_poly.type
_entity_poly.pdbx_seq_one_letter_code
_entity_poly.pdbx_strand_id
1 'polypeptide(L)'
;MRSRPEASHPLVGPGPDKVAQRRRGQFFTQFSMFEDFPNLHPLVVHLPIVLILLSAGLQALLVIRDWPQVRWVALATMSGGFAGAIAASTYFHAMPMGLPPKAAAVFNTHEQYASYTLWLAGITLLLGVGALFFKTQHRAYELLVLVVALAAAGAVTVTGHHGARLVYIEGVGPQGHLVMKGEHDEKHEGQQQAMPGMNMKAGDSMQVAPSKAPKPAARQPRVPGTTYYMSSSAHWSGGGMQQPGMKGMSMPATQPMPGRKGMDMGSGSKAKSAPNQGVRPKAKPVSARMKGMDMKGMTGKGTGAKSPSQPPMKSMPGMTRKQAPARPAAKSKAMPGMGGTPATEMEAMPGMDMNGSEKRSAADNQAGQGRSMGAMPGMSMPATPAPAFLYDNNPAWEKAHPTPTTYRGKRVVYDLYVHDTLANFTGKKRWAIAVNGHIPAPTLTFTDSDTAVIRVHNRMKMETIVHWHGLLVPNAQDGVPYLTTTPIKPGTTHTFTFPLRQSGTYWYHSHTALQEQAGLYGSIVVKRPDEAPLTEKVLLLSDWTDENPHQVLRYLKKSAEWYSIRKGALQSYGEAIAAGYFKDKVQQEWKRMTPMDVADVYYDRFLINGQEKSYFQGVKPGERVKLRLINGGSSTYFTVQFAGGPMQVVAADGINIVPVTVDKIEMATAETYDVIVTVPANGAYELRATSWDIVGHGSVFLGNGPEMPAPTLPKLDYFAMLRAMNGMMSSMNMSGGGMNMGTMQNMKGMSTGGPPTAPPMPGMDMNSKPAGAPLKGMDMNSKPAAAPKPKSAPMPGMDMANDQGTMPGMFMSMNMPGMGGSGTQLSYDMLKAIHPTTLDSTNKVREVKLTLTGNMLRYVWSFDNKTLSEADVIPIRRGENVRFVLTNTTMMRHPMHLHGHFFRFVTAQGRYSPMLHTFDIKPMETVTIEFLADEDKAWFFHCHNLYHMMSGMARIVSYEDGPKNEFAKTGYRGLTREDNVLYPWADVAVHSQGAFGQFNLSNNKNALEIDARASRRGDVEVENHLLRYLDKRQYLAAFVGFDYRNDKLLLQEGVRNLNGKYDRRVFDAGFYYLLPMLVRSEFRVDDNGRFRLQLERRDLALSNNFFADLVVNTDLEYTIGFRYQFSRYFSASTNYDSDYKWGAGLTFHY
;
A
#
# COMPACT_ATOMS: atom_id res chain seq x y z
N MET A 1 -36.32 -80.41 -29.18
CA MET A 1 -37.08 -80.86 -30.36
C MET A 1 -37.46 -79.65 -31.20
N ARG A 2 -37.40 -79.72 -32.55
CA ARG A 2 -38.11 -78.89 -33.58
C ARG A 2 -37.99 -77.33 -33.48
N SER A 3 -37.88 -76.53 -34.55
CA SER A 3 -37.74 -76.76 -36.01
C SER A 3 -37.30 -75.46 -36.75
N ARG A 4 -36.88 -75.58 -38.03
CA ARG A 4 -36.61 -74.51 -39.05
C ARG A 4 -37.88 -73.69 -39.42
N PRO A 5 -37.87 -72.64 -40.30
CA PRO A 5 -36.84 -72.09 -41.26
C PRO A 5 -36.39 -70.62 -40.94
N GLU A 6 -35.30 -70.02 -41.45
CA GLU A 6 -34.76 -69.69 -42.82
C GLU A 6 -35.37 -68.43 -43.52
N ALA A 7 -34.61 -67.30 -43.50
CA ALA A 7 -34.56 -66.17 -44.48
C ALA A 7 -33.73 -64.99 -43.89
N SER A 8 -33.07 -64.06 -44.62
CA SER A 8 -32.22 -64.17 -45.83
C SER A 8 -31.44 -62.84 -46.12
N HIS A 9 -30.09 -62.87 -46.11
CA HIS A 9 -29.15 -61.91 -46.75
C HIS A 9 -29.08 -60.41 -46.27
N PRO A 10 -28.00 -59.65 -46.61
CA PRO A 10 -26.57 -60.02 -46.58
C PRO A 10 -25.62 -58.91 -46.03
N LEU A 11 -24.33 -59.24 -45.94
CA LEU A 11 -23.20 -58.30 -45.76
C LEU A 11 -22.67 -57.78 -47.10
N VAL A 12 -22.18 -56.53 -47.16
CA VAL A 12 -21.25 -56.01 -48.19
C VAL A 12 -20.20 -55.09 -47.55
N GLY A 13 -18.99 -55.05 -48.13
CA GLY A 13 -17.83 -54.29 -47.66
C GLY A 13 -17.79 -52.79 -48.06
N PRO A 14 -16.62 -52.13 -47.94
CA PRO A 14 -16.52 -50.67 -47.92
C PRO A 14 -16.42 -49.99 -49.30
N GLY A 15 -17.02 -48.81 -49.43
CA GLY A 15 -16.74 -47.84 -50.50
C GLY A 15 -15.41 -47.08 -50.25
N PRO A 16 -14.62 -46.78 -51.30
CA PRO A 16 -13.16 -46.54 -51.15
C PRO A 16 -12.69 -45.13 -50.72
N ASP A 17 -13.57 -44.17 -50.40
CA ASP A 17 -13.17 -42.76 -50.22
C ASP A 17 -12.61 -42.38 -48.83
N LYS A 18 -12.84 -43.19 -47.78
CA LYS A 18 -12.45 -42.82 -46.39
C LYS A 18 -10.97 -43.06 -46.04
N VAL A 19 -10.13 -43.39 -47.02
CA VAL A 19 -8.66 -43.54 -46.85
C VAL A 19 -7.90 -42.29 -47.31
N ALA A 20 -8.44 -41.50 -48.24
CA ALA A 20 -7.74 -40.35 -48.83
C ALA A 20 -7.56 -39.17 -47.86
N GLN A 21 -8.61 -38.81 -47.09
CA GLN A 21 -8.56 -37.63 -46.21
C GLN A 21 -7.71 -37.80 -44.94
N ARG A 22 -7.47 -39.03 -44.45
CA ARG A 22 -6.71 -39.25 -43.21
C ARG A 22 -5.18 -39.09 -43.35
N ARG A 23 -4.64 -38.87 -44.56
CA ARG A 23 -3.19 -38.67 -44.80
C ARG A 23 -2.76 -37.23 -45.15
N ARG A 24 -3.57 -36.21 -44.84
CA ARG A 24 -3.16 -34.78 -44.91
C ARG A 24 -3.25 -33.99 -43.61
N GLY A 25 -3.63 -34.63 -42.48
CA GLY A 25 -3.88 -33.96 -41.20
C GLY A 25 -2.91 -34.22 -40.05
N GLN A 26 -1.85 -35.03 -40.23
CA GLN A 26 -1.03 -35.56 -39.11
C GLN A 26 0.41 -34.99 -39.02
N PHE A 27 0.66 -33.78 -39.53
CA PHE A 27 1.98 -33.12 -39.40
C PHE A 27 1.99 -31.83 -38.56
N PHE A 28 0.85 -31.39 -38.01
CA PHE A 28 0.76 -30.14 -37.23
C PHE A 28 -0.07 -30.21 -35.93
N THR A 29 -0.49 -31.41 -35.50
CA THR A 29 -1.30 -31.59 -34.27
C THR A 29 -0.43 -31.88 -33.03
N GLN A 30 0.56 -31.03 -32.74
CA GLN A 30 1.40 -31.16 -31.53
C GLN A 30 1.80 -29.81 -30.89
N PHE A 31 0.90 -28.81 -30.94
CA PHE A 31 1.05 -27.53 -30.23
C PHE A 31 -0.27 -27.03 -29.63
N SER A 32 -1.01 -27.87 -28.89
CA SER A 32 -2.02 -27.32 -27.96
C SER A 32 -1.31 -26.77 -26.72
N MET A 33 -1.10 -25.45 -26.74
CA MET A 33 -0.62 -24.67 -25.60
C MET A 33 -1.65 -23.60 -25.19
N PHE A 34 -2.85 -23.60 -25.79
CA PHE A 34 -3.73 -22.43 -25.85
C PHE A 34 -5.17 -22.65 -25.35
N GLU A 35 -5.57 -23.90 -25.06
CA GLU A 35 -6.90 -24.20 -24.50
C GLU A 35 -7.09 -23.62 -23.07
N ASP A 36 -5.98 -23.36 -22.34
CA ASP A 36 -5.98 -22.80 -20.98
C ASP A 36 -6.20 -21.27 -20.89
N PHE A 37 -6.37 -20.54 -22.01
CA PHE A 37 -6.28 -19.07 -22.04
C PHE A 37 -7.60 -18.36 -22.45
N PRO A 38 -8.61 -18.27 -21.56
CA PRO A 38 -9.89 -17.61 -21.87
C PRO A 38 -9.77 -16.10 -22.19
N ASN A 39 -8.68 -15.46 -21.77
CA ASN A 39 -8.45 -14.03 -21.98
C ASN A 39 -7.85 -13.65 -23.36
N LEU A 40 -7.63 -14.61 -24.27
CA LEU A 40 -7.09 -14.35 -25.61
C LEU A 40 -8.12 -13.75 -26.60
N HIS A 41 -9.42 -13.87 -26.32
CA HIS A 41 -10.50 -13.44 -27.22
C HIS A 41 -10.36 -11.98 -27.72
N PRO A 42 -10.08 -10.96 -26.88
CA PRO A 42 -9.92 -9.58 -27.38
C PRO A 42 -8.69 -9.42 -28.31
N LEU A 43 -7.61 -10.16 -28.06
CA LEU A 43 -6.37 -10.06 -28.84
C LEU A 43 -6.50 -10.74 -30.22
N VAL A 44 -7.33 -11.78 -30.34
CA VAL A 44 -7.48 -12.51 -31.62
C VAL A 44 -8.74 -12.12 -32.39
N VAL A 45 -9.80 -11.65 -31.71
CA VAL A 45 -11.08 -11.29 -32.36
C VAL A 45 -11.26 -9.78 -32.54
N HIS A 46 -10.81 -8.93 -31.60
CA HIS A 46 -10.99 -7.47 -31.73
C HIS A 46 -9.80 -6.74 -32.34
N LEU A 47 -8.56 -7.19 -32.08
CA LEU A 47 -7.36 -6.58 -32.70
C LEU A 47 -7.40 -6.61 -34.25
N PRO A 48 -7.85 -7.67 -34.94
CA PRO A 48 -7.89 -7.66 -36.41
C PRO A 48 -8.91 -6.66 -36.96
N ILE A 49 -10.02 -6.43 -36.26
CA ILE A 49 -11.01 -5.39 -36.61
C ILE A 49 -10.34 -4.02 -36.60
N VAL A 50 -9.62 -3.70 -35.53
CA VAL A 50 -8.87 -2.42 -35.41
C VAL A 50 -7.82 -2.31 -36.52
N LEU A 51 -7.08 -3.38 -36.83
CA LEU A 51 -6.06 -3.37 -37.89
C LEU A 51 -6.65 -3.21 -39.29
N ILE A 52 -7.78 -3.85 -39.60
CA ILE A 52 -8.49 -3.69 -40.89
C ILE A 52 -9.00 -2.26 -41.05
N LEU A 53 -9.69 -1.72 -40.04
CA LEU A 53 -10.18 -0.33 -40.06
C LEU A 53 -9.03 0.69 -40.18
N LEU A 54 -7.95 0.49 -39.42
CA LEU A 54 -6.74 1.33 -39.49
C LEU A 54 -6.07 1.24 -40.87
N SER A 55 -6.01 0.05 -41.47
CA SER A 55 -5.42 -0.12 -42.81
C SER A 55 -6.16 0.66 -43.89
N ALA A 56 -7.50 0.71 -43.84
CA ALA A 56 -8.30 1.53 -44.75
C ALA A 56 -8.05 3.04 -44.55
N GLY A 57 -7.92 3.48 -43.29
CA GLY A 57 -7.58 4.86 -42.95
C GLY A 57 -6.19 5.28 -43.44
N LEU A 58 -5.18 4.42 -43.26
CA LEU A 58 -3.82 4.64 -43.77
C LEU A 58 -3.79 4.64 -45.31
N GLN A 59 -4.55 3.74 -45.94
CA GLN A 59 -4.69 3.69 -47.40
C GLN A 59 -5.34 4.96 -47.97
N ALA A 60 -6.28 5.58 -47.23
CA ALA A 60 -6.87 6.86 -47.64
C ALA A 60 -5.84 8.01 -47.66
N LEU A 61 -4.89 8.02 -46.71
CA LEU A 61 -3.80 8.99 -46.70
C LEU A 61 -2.88 8.83 -47.92
N LEU A 62 -2.60 7.58 -48.34
CA LEU A 62 -1.73 7.30 -49.50
C LEU A 62 -2.35 7.76 -50.83
N VAL A 63 -3.68 7.72 -50.98
CA VAL A 63 -4.38 8.29 -52.15
C VAL A 63 -4.20 9.81 -52.22
N ILE A 64 -4.24 10.50 -51.07
CA ILE A 64 -4.02 11.94 -50.97
C ILE A 64 -2.55 12.27 -51.30
N ARG A 65 -1.60 11.60 -50.64
CA ARG A 65 -0.16 11.84 -50.76
C ARG A 65 0.64 10.56 -50.53
N ASP A 66 1.53 10.23 -51.47
CA ASP A 66 2.47 9.13 -51.28
C ASP A 66 3.44 9.45 -50.13
N TRP A 67 3.45 8.55 -49.14
CA TRP A 67 4.28 8.61 -47.94
C TRP A 67 4.89 7.21 -47.72
N PRO A 68 6.17 6.99 -48.09
CA PRO A 68 6.80 5.66 -48.04
C PRO A 68 6.72 4.98 -46.66
N GLN A 69 6.84 5.74 -45.58
CA GLN A 69 6.69 5.24 -44.21
C GLN A 69 5.26 4.74 -43.95
N VAL A 70 4.25 5.53 -44.35
CA VAL A 70 2.84 5.17 -44.19
C VAL A 70 2.46 3.99 -45.07
N ARG A 71 3.08 3.81 -46.25
CA ARG A 71 2.89 2.62 -47.10
C ARG A 71 3.36 1.34 -46.39
N TRP A 72 4.49 1.38 -45.68
CA TRP A 72 4.92 0.24 -44.86
C TRP A 72 4.00 -0.03 -43.65
N VAL A 73 3.49 1.00 -42.97
CA VAL A 73 2.54 0.83 -41.86
C VAL A 73 1.17 0.34 -42.36
N ALA A 74 0.71 0.80 -43.53
CA ALA A 74 -0.49 0.29 -44.20
C ALA A 74 -0.33 -1.20 -44.52
N LEU A 75 0.80 -1.62 -45.10
CA LEU A 75 1.07 -3.03 -45.39
C LEU A 75 1.19 -3.89 -44.13
N ALA A 76 1.81 -3.38 -43.06
CA ALA A 76 1.89 -4.08 -41.78
C ALA A 76 0.50 -4.26 -41.14
N THR A 77 -0.36 -3.24 -41.20
CA THR A 77 -1.74 -3.32 -40.67
C THR A 77 -2.65 -4.18 -41.53
N MET A 78 -2.54 -4.14 -42.87
CA MET A 78 -3.18 -5.11 -43.78
C MET A 78 -2.75 -6.55 -43.47
N SER A 79 -1.44 -6.78 -43.29
CA SER A 79 -0.89 -8.11 -43.02
C SER A 79 -1.37 -8.66 -41.68
N GLY A 80 -1.31 -7.85 -40.61
CA GLY A 80 -1.81 -8.23 -39.29
C GLY A 80 -3.32 -8.41 -39.24
N GLY A 81 -4.08 -7.56 -39.94
CA GLY A 81 -5.53 -7.68 -40.08
C GLY A 81 -5.95 -8.96 -40.81
N PHE A 82 -5.27 -9.30 -41.91
CA PHE A 82 -5.53 -10.54 -42.67
C PHE A 82 -5.09 -11.80 -41.91
N ALA A 83 -3.91 -11.80 -41.29
CA ALA A 83 -3.46 -12.92 -40.45
C ALA A 83 -4.39 -13.15 -39.25
N GLY A 84 -4.89 -12.07 -38.65
CA GLY A 84 -5.91 -12.10 -37.62
C GLY A 84 -7.27 -12.63 -38.10
N ALA A 85 -7.70 -12.22 -39.30
CA ALA A 85 -8.91 -12.75 -39.93
C ALA A 85 -8.79 -14.26 -40.21
N ILE A 86 -7.65 -14.74 -40.70
CA ILE A 86 -7.35 -16.18 -40.83
C ILE A 86 -7.45 -16.88 -39.48
N ALA A 87 -6.83 -16.32 -38.43
CA ALA A 87 -6.85 -16.93 -37.10
C ALA A 87 -8.28 -17.05 -36.56
N ALA A 88 -9.08 -15.99 -36.68
CA ALA A 88 -10.49 -15.98 -36.32
C ALA A 88 -11.33 -17.00 -37.13
N SER A 89 -11.08 -17.13 -38.43
CA SER A 89 -11.83 -18.03 -39.32
C SER A 89 -11.34 -19.49 -39.32
N THR A 90 -10.31 -19.85 -38.54
CA THR A 90 -9.74 -21.21 -38.55
C THR A 90 -9.48 -21.77 -37.14
N TYR A 91 -8.66 -21.10 -36.34
CA TYR A 91 -8.26 -21.56 -34.99
C TYR A 91 -9.25 -21.16 -33.90
N PHE A 92 -9.98 -20.06 -34.11
CA PHE A 92 -10.96 -19.51 -33.16
C PHE A 92 -12.39 -19.45 -33.73
N HIS A 93 -12.65 -20.23 -34.78
CA HIS A 93 -13.96 -20.33 -35.43
C HIS A 93 -14.97 -21.01 -34.50
N ALA A 94 -16.13 -20.37 -34.30
CA ALA A 94 -17.19 -20.89 -33.45
C ALA A 94 -17.92 -22.07 -34.11
N MET A 95 -18.22 -23.12 -33.34
CA MET A 95 -18.98 -24.27 -33.85
C MET A 95 -20.44 -24.20 -33.36
N PRO A 96 -21.44 -24.06 -34.26
CA PRO A 96 -22.83 -23.90 -33.85
C PRO A 96 -23.41 -25.21 -33.31
N MET A 97 -23.42 -25.37 -31.98
CA MET A 97 -24.00 -26.54 -31.31
C MET A 97 -25.23 -26.14 -30.47
N GLY A 98 -26.40 -26.62 -30.88
CA GLY A 98 -27.66 -26.45 -30.14
C GLY A 98 -28.28 -25.05 -30.21
N LEU A 99 -27.90 -24.22 -31.20
CA LEU A 99 -28.43 -22.86 -31.34
C LEU A 99 -29.95 -22.85 -31.68
N PRO A 100 -30.77 -22.04 -30.99
CA PRO A 100 -32.16 -21.81 -31.36
C PRO A 100 -32.29 -21.18 -32.77
N PRO A 101 -33.43 -21.33 -33.48
CA PRO A 101 -33.58 -20.86 -34.86
C PRO A 101 -33.29 -19.36 -35.08
N LYS A 102 -33.61 -18.49 -34.11
CA LYS A 102 -33.27 -17.05 -34.15
C LYS A 102 -31.76 -16.83 -34.09
N ALA A 103 -31.10 -17.41 -33.08
CA ALA A 103 -29.65 -17.34 -32.92
C ALA A 103 -28.90 -17.94 -34.13
N ALA A 104 -29.37 -19.06 -34.67
CA ALA A 104 -28.80 -19.71 -35.85
C ALA A 104 -28.89 -18.83 -37.12
N ALA A 105 -29.97 -18.07 -37.30
CA ALA A 105 -30.07 -17.11 -38.41
C ALA A 105 -29.07 -15.95 -38.27
N VAL A 106 -28.90 -15.40 -37.05
CA VAL A 106 -27.88 -14.37 -36.78
C VAL A 106 -26.47 -14.94 -36.96
N PHE A 107 -26.22 -16.19 -36.56
CA PHE A 107 -24.95 -16.88 -36.72
C PHE A 107 -24.58 -17.10 -38.19
N ASN A 108 -25.53 -17.58 -39.02
CA ASN A 108 -25.30 -17.72 -40.46
C ASN A 108 -25.01 -16.36 -41.13
N THR A 109 -25.64 -15.28 -40.67
CA THR A 109 -25.34 -13.91 -41.14
C THR A 109 -23.94 -13.46 -40.71
N HIS A 110 -23.55 -13.75 -39.46
CA HIS A 110 -22.20 -13.48 -38.95
C HIS A 110 -21.13 -14.16 -39.81
N GLU A 111 -21.25 -15.46 -40.06
CA GLU A 111 -20.29 -16.23 -40.86
C GLU A 111 -20.24 -15.78 -42.32
N GLN A 112 -21.38 -15.38 -42.90
CA GLN A 112 -21.41 -14.82 -44.25
C GLN A 112 -20.52 -13.57 -44.35
N TYR A 113 -20.71 -12.58 -43.46
CA TYR A 113 -19.89 -11.36 -43.45
C TYR A 113 -18.45 -11.60 -42.95
N ALA A 114 -18.22 -12.57 -42.06
CA ALA A 114 -16.87 -12.98 -41.68
C ALA A 114 -16.09 -13.55 -42.88
N SER A 115 -16.74 -14.36 -43.72
CA SER A 115 -16.14 -14.87 -44.96
C SER A 115 -15.82 -13.73 -45.95
N TYR A 116 -16.72 -12.75 -46.12
CA TYR A 116 -16.48 -11.57 -46.94
C TYR A 116 -15.32 -10.73 -46.39
N THR A 117 -15.23 -10.56 -45.07
CA THR A 117 -14.12 -9.87 -44.40
C THR A 117 -12.78 -10.54 -44.70
N LEU A 118 -12.71 -11.87 -44.57
CA LEU A 118 -11.49 -12.64 -44.87
C LEU A 118 -11.04 -12.46 -46.32
N TRP A 119 -11.95 -12.64 -47.28
CA TRP A 119 -11.65 -12.49 -48.71
C TRP A 119 -11.24 -11.05 -49.07
N LEU A 120 -11.98 -10.05 -48.59
CA LEU A 120 -11.69 -8.64 -48.90
C LEU A 120 -10.39 -8.17 -48.24
N ALA A 121 -10.07 -8.61 -47.01
CA ALA A 121 -8.78 -8.34 -46.39
C ALA A 121 -7.62 -9.00 -47.17
N GLY A 122 -7.81 -10.23 -47.63
CA GLY A 122 -6.83 -10.94 -48.47
C GLY A 122 -6.59 -10.26 -49.81
N ILE A 123 -7.65 -9.84 -50.50
CA ILE A 123 -7.54 -9.09 -51.77
C ILE A 123 -6.89 -7.72 -51.54
N THR A 124 -7.24 -7.02 -50.45
CA THR A 124 -6.61 -5.74 -50.08
C THR A 124 -5.09 -5.90 -49.89
N LEU A 125 -4.67 -6.93 -49.14
CA LEU A 125 -3.24 -7.23 -48.95
C LEU A 125 -2.55 -7.61 -50.26
N LEU A 126 -3.16 -8.45 -51.10
CA LEU A 126 -2.60 -8.83 -52.40
C LEU A 126 -2.43 -7.64 -53.34
N LEU A 127 -3.37 -6.71 -53.38
CA LEU A 127 -3.25 -5.46 -54.14
C LEU A 127 -2.16 -4.55 -53.56
N GLY A 128 -2.10 -4.38 -52.24
CA GLY A 128 -1.05 -3.59 -51.57
C GLY A 128 0.36 -4.13 -51.84
N VAL A 129 0.55 -5.45 -51.77
CA VAL A 129 1.83 -6.10 -52.11
C VAL A 129 2.10 -6.01 -53.63
N GLY A 130 1.07 -6.12 -54.46
CA GLY A 130 1.15 -5.90 -55.91
C GLY A 130 1.65 -4.51 -56.29
N ALA A 131 1.20 -3.45 -55.60
CA ALA A 131 1.67 -2.08 -55.80
C ALA A 131 3.18 -1.91 -55.57
N LEU A 132 3.74 -2.64 -54.59
CA LEU A 132 5.20 -2.70 -54.39
C LEU A 132 5.88 -3.51 -55.50
N PHE A 133 5.42 -4.74 -55.75
CA PHE A 133 6.13 -5.69 -56.62
C PHE A 133 6.18 -5.23 -58.08
N PHE A 134 5.06 -4.75 -58.62
CA PHE A 134 4.97 -4.24 -59.99
C PHE A 134 5.27 -2.74 -60.12
N LYS A 135 5.66 -2.06 -59.01
CA LYS A 135 5.94 -0.63 -58.92
C LYS A 135 4.81 0.29 -59.44
N THR A 136 3.57 -0.17 -59.38
CA THR A 136 2.39 0.49 -59.97
C THR A 136 1.86 1.65 -59.11
N GLN A 137 2.75 2.57 -58.73
CA GLN A 137 2.51 3.63 -57.74
C GLN A 137 1.86 4.87 -58.36
N HIS A 138 0.69 4.70 -58.97
CA HIS A 138 -0.15 5.77 -59.49
C HIS A 138 -1.47 5.85 -58.72
N ARG A 139 -1.99 7.08 -58.53
CA ARG A 139 -3.18 7.34 -57.70
C ARG A 139 -4.41 6.49 -58.02
N ALA A 140 -4.60 6.11 -59.28
CA ALA A 140 -5.69 5.22 -59.69
C ALA A 140 -5.57 3.80 -59.09
N TYR A 141 -4.36 3.30 -58.89
CA TYR A 141 -4.11 2.01 -58.24
C TYR A 141 -4.29 2.12 -56.72
N GLU A 142 -3.74 3.16 -56.08
CA GLU A 142 -3.94 3.39 -54.64
C GLU A 142 -5.43 3.59 -54.29
N LEU A 143 -6.22 4.21 -55.20
CA LEU A 143 -7.67 4.34 -55.11
C LEU A 143 -8.38 2.99 -55.24
N LEU A 144 -7.91 2.10 -56.13
CA LEU A 144 -8.43 0.72 -56.23
C LEU A 144 -8.20 -0.05 -54.92
N VAL A 145 -6.99 0.03 -54.33
CA VAL A 145 -6.71 -0.60 -53.02
C VAL A 145 -7.59 0.01 -51.93
N LEU A 146 -7.80 1.33 -51.94
CA LEU A 146 -8.69 2.01 -50.99
C LEU A 146 -10.14 1.50 -51.08
N VAL A 147 -10.68 1.32 -52.30
CA VAL A 147 -12.06 0.83 -52.49
C VAL A 147 -12.23 -0.58 -51.90
N VAL A 148 -11.26 -1.49 -52.10
CA VAL A 148 -11.31 -2.83 -51.50
C VAL A 148 -11.10 -2.78 -49.98
N ALA A 149 -10.20 -1.93 -49.48
CA ALA A 149 -9.98 -1.74 -48.05
C ALA A 149 -11.23 -1.18 -47.33
N LEU A 150 -11.96 -0.26 -47.95
CA LEU A 150 -13.24 0.26 -47.45
C LEU A 150 -14.35 -0.80 -47.50
N ALA A 151 -14.36 -1.67 -48.51
CA ALA A 151 -15.27 -2.83 -48.54
C ALA A 151 -14.95 -3.82 -47.39
N ALA A 152 -13.68 -4.10 -47.12
CA ALA A 152 -13.26 -4.92 -45.98
C ALA A 152 -13.64 -4.27 -44.63
N ALA A 153 -13.47 -2.96 -44.50
CA ALA A 153 -13.89 -2.18 -43.33
C ALA A 153 -15.42 -2.21 -43.11
N GLY A 154 -16.20 -2.15 -44.18
CA GLY A 154 -17.66 -2.33 -44.13
C GLY A 154 -18.04 -3.75 -43.69
N ALA A 155 -17.47 -4.77 -44.32
CA ALA A 155 -17.74 -6.18 -44.01
C ALA A 155 -17.43 -6.51 -42.53
N VAL A 156 -16.25 -6.10 -42.02
CA VAL A 156 -15.88 -6.39 -40.63
C VAL A 156 -16.75 -5.65 -39.61
N THR A 157 -17.25 -4.46 -39.95
CA THR A 157 -18.20 -3.71 -39.12
C THR A 157 -19.54 -4.43 -39.02
N VAL A 158 -20.03 -4.99 -40.13
CA VAL A 158 -21.26 -5.80 -40.14
C VAL A 158 -21.04 -7.12 -39.38
N THR A 159 -19.92 -7.82 -39.59
CA THR A 159 -19.54 -9.01 -38.79
C THR A 159 -19.56 -8.69 -37.29
N GLY A 160 -18.89 -7.62 -36.86
CA GLY A 160 -18.84 -7.20 -35.45
C GLY A 160 -20.21 -6.88 -34.86
N HIS A 161 -21.12 -6.28 -35.66
CA HIS A 161 -22.50 -6.03 -35.24
C HIS A 161 -23.28 -7.34 -34.99
N HIS A 162 -23.19 -8.31 -35.89
CA HIS A 162 -23.85 -9.61 -35.69
C HIS A 162 -23.21 -10.43 -34.54
N GLY A 163 -21.89 -10.32 -34.35
CA GLY A 163 -21.18 -10.93 -33.22
C GLY A 163 -21.63 -10.35 -31.87
N ALA A 164 -21.76 -9.02 -31.78
CA ALA A 164 -22.32 -8.37 -30.60
C ALA A 164 -23.77 -8.80 -30.34
N ARG A 165 -24.60 -8.92 -31.39
CA ARG A 165 -25.98 -9.42 -31.26
C ARG A 165 -26.06 -10.84 -30.73
N LEU A 166 -25.20 -11.75 -31.21
CA LEU A 166 -25.11 -13.13 -30.72
C LEU A 166 -24.85 -13.16 -29.21
N VAL A 167 -23.88 -12.38 -28.73
CA VAL A 167 -23.51 -12.34 -27.30
C VAL A 167 -24.58 -11.66 -26.44
N TYR A 168 -24.97 -10.44 -26.77
CA TYR A 168 -25.78 -9.59 -25.87
C TYR A 168 -27.29 -9.80 -25.97
N ILE A 169 -27.81 -10.28 -27.11
CA ILE A 169 -29.25 -10.48 -27.33
C ILE A 169 -29.59 -11.97 -27.33
N GLU A 170 -28.92 -12.76 -28.18
CA GLU A 170 -29.25 -14.17 -28.37
C GLU A 170 -28.58 -15.11 -27.32
N GLY A 171 -27.69 -14.59 -26.47
CA GLY A 171 -27.07 -15.32 -25.34
C GLY A 171 -26.01 -16.36 -25.74
N VAL A 172 -25.40 -16.23 -26.92
CA VAL A 172 -24.43 -17.18 -27.47
C VAL A 172 -23.00 -16.77 -27.10
N GLY A 173 -22.26 -17.66 -26.44
CA GLY A 173 -20.88 -17.45 -26.04
C GLY A 173 -19.88 -17.59 -27.21
N PRO A 174 -18.61 -17.15 -27.04
CA PRO A 174 -17.64 -17.00 -28.14
C PRO A 174 -17.29 -18.24 -28.96
N GLN A 175 -17.69 -19.45 -28.54
CA GLN A 175 -17.44 -20.70 -29.26
C GLN A 175 -18.72 -21.31 -29.88
N GLY A 176 -19.87 -20.62 -29.83
CA GLY A 176 -21.14 -21.09 -30.41
C GLY A 176 -22.03 -21.89 -29.44
N HIS A 177 -21.72 -21.90 -28.14
CA HIS A 177 -22.54 -22.51 -27.09
C HIS A 177 -23.51 -21.49 -26.46
N LEU A 178 -24.67 -21.95 -26.00
CA LEU A 178 -25.59 -21.12 -25.19
C LEU A 178 -24.99 -20.84 -23.81
N VAL A 179 -24.96 -19.58 -23.41
CA VAL A 179 -24.73 -19.17 -22.02
C VAL A 179 -26.07 -19.27 -21.29
N MET A 180 -26.12 -20.02 -20.18
CA MET A 180 -27.32 -20.11 -19.36
C MET A 180 -27.68 -18.75 -18.74
N LYS A 181 -28.62 -18.03 -19.37
CA LYS A 181 -29.35 -16.94 -18.71
C LYS A 181 -30.12 -17.54 -17.53
N GLY A 182 -29.94 -16.98 -16.34
CA GLY A 182 -30.71 -17.40 -15.16
C GLY A 182 -32.19 -17.06 -15.32
N GLU A 183 -33.07 -17.83 -14.67
CA GLU A 183 -34.53 -17.69 -14.75
C GLU A 183 -35.07 -16.46 -13.98
N HIS A 184 -34.66 -15.26 -14.41
CA HIS A 184 -35.24 -13.98 -14.02
C HIS A 184 -35.15 -13.01 -15.20
N ASP A 185 -36.08 -13.13 -16.16
CA ASP A 185 -36.56 -12.03 -17.04
C ASP A 185 -37.67 -12.49 -18.03
N GLU A 186 -38.69 -13.23 -17.56
CA GLU A 186 -39.96 -13.38 -18.30
C GLU A 186 -41.03 -12.41 -17.79
N LYS A 187 -40.85 -11.13 -18.12
CA LYS A 187 -41.86 -10.07 -18.34
C LYS A 187 -41.17 -8.71 -18.31
N HIS A 188 -41.06 -8.04 -19.47
CA HIS A 188 -41.19 -6.58 -19.67
C HIS A 188 -40.76 -6.16 -21.09
N GLU A 189 -41.45 -6.67 -22.13
CA GLU A 189 -41.59 -5.90 -23.37
C GLU A 189 -42.88 -5.09 -23.28
N GLY A 190 -42.78 -3.75 -23.34
CA GLY A 190 -43.93 -2.87 -23.24
C GLY A 190 -43.59 -1.39 -23.05
N GLN A 191 -43.72 -0.62 -24.13
CA GLN A 191 -43.88 0.85 -24.17
C GLN A 191 -42.72 1.72 -23.64
N GLN A 192 -41.98 2.31 -24.59
CA GLN A 192 -41.47 3.67 -24.42
C GLN A 192 -42.65 4.65 -24.51
N GLN A 193 -42.78 5.61 -23.60
CA GLN A 193 -42.80 7.07 -23.89
C GLN A 193 -43.33 7.95 -22.74
N ALA A 194 -42.75 9.16 -22.67
CA ALA A 194 -43.37 10.42 -22.22
C ALA A 194 -43.68 10.69 -20.72
N MET A 195 -44.01 11.97 -20.50
CA MET A 195 -44.13 12.72 -19.24
C MET A 195 -45.49 12.51 -18.52
N PRO A 196 -45.64 12.86 -17.22
CA PRO A 196 -46.73 12.35 -16.37
C PRO A 196 -48.09 13.08 -16.48
N GLY A 197 -49.18 12.34 -16.22
CA GLY A 197 -50.54 12.90 -16.10
C GLY A 197 -51.58 11.99 -15.40
N MET A 198 -52.05 12.44 -14.23
CA MET A 198 -53.33 12.16 -13.51
C MET A 198 -54.03 10.77 -13.47
N ASN A 199 -54.28 10.34 -12.22
CA ASN A 199 -55.57 9.86 -11.61
C ASN A 199 -56.04 8.37 -11.55
N MET A 200 -56.24 7.91 -10.29
CA MET A 200 -57.41 7.17 -9.70
C MET A 200 -57.62 5.63 -9.87
N LYS A 201 -57.48 4.88 -8.74
CA LYS A 201 -58.32 3.74 -8.19
C LYS A 201 -58.58 2.46 -9.06
N ALA A 202 -58.78 1.20 -8.61
CA ALA A 202 -58.63 0.36 -7.38
C ALA A 202 -58.85 -1.15 -7.81
N GLY A 203 -58.84 -2.28 -7.05
CA GLY A 203 -58.63 -2.64 -5.62
C GLY A 203 -58.92 -4.16 -5.33
N ASP A 204 -58.72 -4.61 -4.07
CA ASP A 204 -59.22 -5.83 -3.34
C ASP A 204 -58.94 -7.33 -3.69
N SER A 205 -58.67 -8.14 -2.62
CA SER A 205 -58.84 -9.63 -2.41
C SER A 205 -57.90 -10.66 -3.12
N MET A 206 -57.77 -11.99 -2.78
CA MET A 206 -57.50 -12.85 -1.56
C MET A 206 -57.36 -14.36 -2.01
N GLN A 207 -56.97 -15.49 -1.34
CA GLN A 207 -56.41 -16.03 -0.04
C GLN A 207 -55.76 -17.46 -0.34
N VAL A 208 -55.38 -18.52 0.44
CA VAL A 208 -55.30 -19.05 1.85
C VAL A 208 -54.32 -20.30 1.93
N ALA A 209 -54.10 -21.01 3.09
CA ALA A 209 -53.22 -22.22 3.32
C ALA A 209 -53.74 -23.13 4.52
N PRO A 210 -53.04 -24.10 5.23
CA PRO A 210 -51.68 -24.74 5.18
C PRO A 210 -51.57 -26.27 5.61
N SER A 211 -50.38 -26.76 6.10
CA SER A 211 -50.04 -28.03 6.87
C SER A 211 -49.57 -29.31 6.08
N LYS A 212 -49.08 -30.48 6.60
CA LYS A 212 -49.00 -31.18 7.94
C LYS A 212 -47.87 -32.29 8.02
N ALA A 213 -47.64 -33.02 9.15
CA ALA A 213 -46.62 -34.11 9.40
C ALA A 213 -46.96 -34.97 10.69
N PRO A 214 -46.14 -35.83 11.41
CA PRO A 214 -44.74 -36.41 11.27
C PRO A 214 -44.46 -37.89 11.85
N LYS A 215 -43.16 -38.32 12.03
CA LYS A 215 -42.53 -39.28 13.04
C LYS A 215 -42.59 -40.86 12.92
N PRO A 216 -41.87 -41.73 13.72
CA PRO A 216 -40.46 -41.74 14.29
C PRO A 216 -39.71 -43.14 14.48
N ALA A 217 -38.42 -43.16 14.96
CA ALA A 217 -37.81 -44.03 16.06
C ALA A 217 -36.43 -44.80 15.89
N ALA A 218 -35.63 -44.88 17.00
CA ALA A 218 -34.46 -45.78 17.34
C ALA A 218 -33.03 -45.50 16.70
N ARG A 219 -31.82 -45.98 17.16
CA ARG A 219 -31.26 -46.61 18.42
C ARG A 219 -29.69 -46.45 18.55
N GLN A 220 -28.99 -47.21 19.43
CA GLN A 220 -27.52 -47.21 19.83
C GLN A 220 -27.05 -48.64 20.29
N PRO A 221 -25.77 -49.03 20.68
CA PRO A 221 -24.54 -48.34 21.21
C PRO A 221 -23.20 -48.74 20.47
N ARG A 222 -21.92 -48.89 20.96
CA ARG A 222 -21.17 -48.95 22.28
C ARG A 222 -19.63 -48.65 22.14
N VAL A 223 -18.81 -48.80 23.21
CA VAL A 223 -17.32 -48.55 23.42
C VAL A 223 -16.74 -49.57 24.49
N PRO A 224 -15.46 -49.61 25.01
CA PRO A 224 -14.27 -48.69 25.03
C PRO A 224 -12.81 -49.35 24.98
N GLY A 225 -11.73 -48.65 25.42
CA GLY A 225 -10.35 -49.20 25.68
C GLY A 225 -9.27 -48.16 26.16
N THR A 226 -8.21 -48.53 26.93
CA THR A 226 -7.27 -47.59 27.67
C THR A 226 -5.88 -48.12 28.15
N THR A 227 -4.88 -47.22 28.39
CA THR A 227 -3.62 -47.34 29.23
C THR A 227 -2.42 -48.22 28.78
N TYR A 228 -1.18 -48.20 29.34
CA TYR A 228 -0.55 -47.65 30.61
C TYR A 228 0.92 -47.10 30.36
N TYR A 229 1.93 -46.87 31.25
CA TYR A 229 2.23 -47.19 32.68
C TYR A 229 3.00 -46.07 33.51
N MET A 230 4.32 -46.21 33.85
CA MET A 230 5.17 -45.38 34.79
C MET A 230 6.67 -45.33 34.33
N SER A 231 7.75 -44.80 34.97
CA SER A 231 8.14 -44.32 36.35
C SER A 231 9.30 -43.27 36.30
N SER A 232 9.49 -42.27 37.18
CA SER A 232 10.26 -42.15 38.49
C SER A 232 11.79 -42.41 38.48
N SER A 233 12.69 -41.75 39.25
CA SER A 233 12.55 -40.92 40.49
C SER A 233 13.82 -40.09 40.91
N ALA A 234 13.62 -39.00 41.69
CA ALA A 234 14.49 -38.43 42.76
C ALA A 234 15.92 -37.89 42.42
N HIS A 235 16.62 -36.99 43.14
CA HIS A 235 16.40 -35.97 44.22
C HIS A 235 17.73 -35.11 44.27
N TRP A 236 18.07 -34.10 45.10
CA TRP A 236 17.61 -33.28 46.28
C TRP A 236 18.51 -31.98 46.27
N SER A 237 18.56 -30.97 47.15
CA SER A 237 17.82 -30.33 48.28
C SER A 237 18.43 -28.89 48.44
N GLY A 238 18.16 -27.99 49.40
CA GLY A 238 17.26 -27.99 50.57
C GLY A 238 17.06 -26.62 51.29
N GLY A 239 18.06 -25.75 51.45
CA GLY A 239 17.94 -24.44 52.15
C GLY A 239 19.22 -23.56 52.05
N GLY A 240 19.27 -22.32 52.57
CA GLY A 240 18.22 -21.48 53.16
C GLY A 240 18.70 -20.16 53.81
N MET A 241 17.87 -19.11 53.70
CA MET A 241 17.80 -17.86 54.52
C MET A 241 18.81 -16.69 54.43
N GLN A 242 18.20 -15.49 54.55
CA GLN A 242 18.63 -14.21 55.18
C GLN A 242 19.53 -13.17 54.46
N GLN A 243 18.92 -11.97 54.32
CA GLN A 243 19.52 -10.63 54.17
C GLN A 243 19.68 -9.99 55.59
N PRO A 244 19.95 -8.67 55.81
CA PRO A 244 20.30 -7.55 54.91
C PRO A 244 21.49 -6.65 55.40
N GLY A 245 21.85 -5.59 54.66
CA GLY A 245 22.81 -4.56 55.13
C GLY A 245 22.96 -3.35 54.19
N MET A 246 22.87 -2.12 54.71
CA MET A 246 22.82 -0.86 53.94
C MET A 246 24.19 -0.13 53.78
N LYS A 247 24.32 0.65 52.69
CA LYS A 247 25.03 1.95 52.53
C LYS A 247 26.54 2.08 52.86
N GLY A 248 27.29 2.80 52.01
CA GLY A 248 28.45 3.59 52.49
C GLY A 248 29.60 3.91 51.51
N MET A 249 29.50 5.04 50.79
CA MET A 249 30.58 5.96 50.35
C MET A 249 32.02 5.50 49.95
N SER A 250 32.41 5.93 48.73
CA SER A 250 33.75 6.42 48.28
C SER A 250 35.05 5.58 48.40
N MET A 251 35.63 5.27 47.23
CA MET A 251 37.00 5.61 46.73
C MET A 251 38.15 5.89 47.74
N PRO A 252 39.44 5.53 47.47
CA PRO A 252 40.05 5.44 46.11
C PRO A 252 41.17 4.37 45.85
N ALA A 253 41.60 4.32 44.58
CA ALA A 253 43.00 4.15 44.10
C ALA A 253 43.80 2.81 44.18
N THR A 254 44.86 2.81 43.34
CA THR A 254 46.11 2.01 43.31
C THR A 254 46.14 0.55 42.80
N GLN A 255 47.00 0.37 41.79
CA GLN A 255 47.68 -0.85 41.31
C GLN A 255 48.87 -1.21 42.28
N PRO A 256 49.84 -2.14 42.02
CA PRO A 256 50.16 -2.93 40.81
C PRO A 256 50.67 -4.38 41.09
N MET A 257 51.50 -4.92 40.17
CA MET A 257 52.50 -6.02 40.28
C MET A 257 52.21 -7.39 39.58
N PRO A 258 53.25 -8.13 39.10
CA PRO A 258 53.22 -8.68 37.73
C PRO A 258 53.86 -10.09 37.49
N GLY A 259 53.98 -10.50 36.20
CA GLY A 259 54.85 -11.60 35.69
C GLY A 259 54.07 -12.85 35.24
N ARG A 260 54.22 -13.44 34.03
CA ARG A 260 55.39 -14.01 33.29
C ARG A 260 56.04 -15.20 34.04
N LYS A 261 56.36 -16.35 33.40
CA LYS A 261 56.63 -16.64 31.96
C LYS A 261 56.63 -18.17 31.64
N GLY A 262 56.51 -18.57 30.37
CA GLY A 262 56.81 -19.93 29.82
C GLY A 262 55.58 -20.62 29.20
N MET A 263 55.47 -21.08 27.94
CA MET A 263 56.40 -21.68 26.93
C MET A 263 56.77 -23.15 27.24
N ASP A 264 56.70 -24.11 26.31
CA ASP A 264 56.32 -24.12 24.87
C ASP A 264 55.66 -25.50 24.53
N MET A 265 55.28 -25.96 23.32
CA MET A 265 55.62 -25.63 21.91
C MET A 265 54.30 -25.59 21.05
N GLY A 266 54.02 -26.12 19.84
CA GLY A 266 54.66 -26.98 18.81
C GLY A 266 53.83 -28.25 18.52
N SER A 267 53.59 -28.72 17.28
CA SER A 267 53.97 -28.29 15.91
C SER A 267 52.78 -28.58 14.94
N GLY A 268 52.65 -28.12 13.69
CA GLY A 268 53.56 -28.13 12.53
C GLY A 268 52.88 -28.92 11.38
N SER A 269 53.00 -28.64 10.07
CA SER A 269 53.82 -27.66 9.33
C SER A 269 53.23 -27.44 7.90
N LYS A 270 53.29 -26.22 7.30
CA LYS A 270 54.21 -25.74 6.21
C LYS A 270 53.88 -26.30 4.80
N ALA A 271 54.26 -25.71 3.65
CA ALA A 271 55.11 -24.55 3.23
C ALA A 271 54.68 -24.13 1.78
N LYS A 272 55.15 -23.09 1.05
CA LYS A 272 56.14 -21.96 1.13
C LYS A 272 55.66 -20.90 0.09
N SER A 273 56.15 -19.66 -0.06
CA SER A 273 57.53 -19.12 0.00
C SER A 273 57.58 -17.64 0.52
N ALA A 274 58.68 -16.91 0.28
CA ALA A 274 59.08 -15.62 0.90
C ALA A 274 59.90 -14.77 -0.15
N PRO A 275 60.58 -13.61 0.13
CA PRO A 275 60.81 -12.90 1.40
C PRO A 275 60.78 -11.33 1.42
N ASN A 276 60.79 -10.76 2.64
CA ASN A 276 61.57 -9.62 3.22
C ASN A 276 62.35 -8.63 2.29
N GLN A 277 62.58 -7.32 2.59
CA GLN A 277 62.63 -6.51 3.84
C GLN A 277 62.16 -5.03 3.60
N GLY A 278 61.98 -4.17 4.62
CA GLY A 278 61.62 -2.75 4.35
C GLY A 278 61.36 -1.66 5.43
N VAL A 279 61.74 -1.82 6.72
CA VAL A 279 61.73 -0.72 7.76
C VAL A 279 60.33 -0.16 8.20
N ARG A 280 60.31 0.59 9.31
CA ARG A 280 59.16 1.12 10.10
C ARG A 280 59.52 2.53 10.64
N PRO A 281 58.60 3.46 11.03
CA PRO A 281 57.70 3.23 12.19
C PRO A 281 56.34 3.99 12.33
N LYS A 282 55.43 3.35 13.07
CA LYS A 282 54.48 3.85 14.11
C LYS A 282 53.83 5.27 14.07
N ALA A 283 52.49 5.23 14.06
CA ALA A 283 51.55 5.80 15.07
C ALA A 283 50.89 7.21 14.90
N LYS A 284 49.68 7.28 15.48
CA LYS A 284 48.73 8.42 15.70
C LYS A 284 49.11 9.15 17.04
N PRO A 285 48.48 10.27 17.54
CA PRO A 285 47.10 10.75 17.25
C PRO A 285 46.72 12.27 17.40
N VAL A 286 45.59 12.66 16.75
CA VAL A 286 44.47 13.53 17.24
C VAL A 286 44.66 15.05 17.53
N SER A 287 43.55 15.80 17.38
CA SER A 287 43.27 17.24 17.67
C SER A 287 43.77 18.26 16.63
N ALA A 288 43.17 19.44 16.33
CA ALA A 288 41.88 20.15 16.55
C ALA A 288 42.10 21.61 17.03
N ARG A 289 41.15 22.55 16.75
CA ARG A 289 41.15 24.02 17.07
C ARG A 289 42.17 24.88 16.27
N MET A 290 42.06 26.20 16.06
CA MET A 290 40.94 27.21 16.09
C MET A 290 41.39 28.59 15.49
N LYS A 291 40.42 29.45 15.09
CA LYS A 291 40.42 30.96 15.11
C LYS A 291 41.39 31.78 14.22
N GLY A 292 41.01 33.06 13.98
CA GLY A 292 41.75 34.14 13.29
C GLY A 292 40.95 34.71 12.10
N MET A 293 40.53 35.98 11.91
CA MET A 293 41.01 37.34 12.30
C MET A 293 42.38 37.72 11.70
N ASP A 294 42.60 38.91 11.09
CA ASP A 294 41.71 40.01 10.65
C ASP A 294 42.48 41.00 9.71
N MET A 295 41.79 42.02 9.18
CA MET A 295 42.28 43.34 8.69
C MET A 295 43.02 43.51 7.33
N LYS A 296 42.66 44.64 6.67
CA LYS A 296 43.45 45.68 5.95
C LYS A 296 44.78 45.30 5.26
N GLY A 297 45.15 45.83 4.09
CA GLY A 297 44.58 46.92 3.27
C GLY A 297 45.67 47.92 2.82
N MET A 298 45.48 48.60 1.67
CA MET A 298 46.40 49.59 1.02
C MET A 298 47.69 48.99 0.39
N THR A 299 47.84 49.01 -0.96
CA THR A 299 48.50 50.01 -1.85
C THR A 299 49.88 49.53 -2.33
N GLY A 300 50.35 49.76 -3.56
CA GLY A 300 49.75 50.43 -4.73
C GLY A 300 50.81 50.74 -5.82
N LYS A 301 50.37 51.28 -6.98
CA LYS A 301 51.14 51.52 -8.24
C LYS A 301 51.47 50.26 -9.07
N GLY A 302 51.46 50.31 -10.40
CA GLY A 302 50.96 51.43 -11.23
C GLY A 302 51.28 51.34 -12.72
N THR A 303 50.28 50.97 -13.52
CA THR A 303 50.09 51.23 -14.98
C THR A 303 48.57 51.15 -15.25
N GLY A 304 48.01 51.62 -16.38
CA GLY A 304 48.62 52.27 -17.54
C GLY A 304 47.60 53.10 -18.32
N ALA A 305 47.10 52.59 -19.44
CA ALA A 305 46.21 53.32 -20.37
C ALA A 305 45.17 52.39 -21.04
N LYS A 306 44.03 52.86 -21.58
CA LYS A 306 43.05 53.90 -21.16
C LYS A 306 41.80 53.73 -22.08
N SER A 307 40.63 54.22 -21.67
CA SER A 307 39.34 54.08 -22.40
C SER A 307 39.07 55.28 -23.34
N PRO A 308 37.99 55.30 -24.18
CA PRO A 308 36.76 55.96 -23.71
C PRO A 308 35.37 55.46 -24.26
N SER A 309 34.33 55.72 -23.45
CA SER A 309 32.94 56.20 -23.79
C SER A 309 31.91 55.38 -24.61
N GLN A 310 30.64 55.48 -24.18
CA GLN A 310 29.41 55.21 -24.95
C GLN A 310 29.09 56.33 -25.97
N PRO A 311 28.19 56.10 -26.94
CA PRO A 311 26.93 56.89 -26.97
C PRO A 311 25.67 56.04 -27.41
N PRO A 312 24.59 56.55 -28.09
CA PRO A 312 23.32 56.86 -27.41
C PRO A 312 22.03 56.28 -28.07
N MET A 313 20.84 56.62 -27.53
CA MET A 313 19.53 56.21 -28.08
C MET A 313 19.02 57.05 -29.28
N LYS A 314 18.41 56.35 -30.26
CA LYS A 314 17.34 56.76 -31.22
C LYS A 314 16.92 55.50 -32.02
N SER A 315 15.71 55.33 -32.56
CA SER A 315 14.46 56.13 -32.53
C SER A 315 13.23 55.19 -32.76
N MET A 316 12.11 55.68 -33.32
CA MET A 316 10.92 54.90 -33.75
C MET A 316 10.59 55.23 -35.23
N PRO A 317 9.81 54.39 -35.97
CA PRO A 317 8.34 54.40 -35.86
C PRO A 317 7.65 53.01 -35.97
N GLY A 318 6.49 52.81 -35.32
CA GLY A 318 5.67 51.60 -35.52
C GLY A 318 4.46 51.40 -34.59
N MET A 319 3.26 51.79 -35.04
CA MET A 319 1.93 51.31 -34.63
C MET A 319 1.56 51.15 -33.13
N THR A 320 1.11 52.27 -32.54
CA THR A 320 -0.15 52.39 -31.76
C THR A 320 -0.56 51.28 -30.78
N ARG A 321 -0.30 51.50 -29.47
CA ARG A 321 -1.05 50.86 -28.38
C ARG A 321 -2.23 51.74 -27.95
N LYS A 322 -3.48 51.34 -28.21
CA LYS A 322 -4.66 52.05 -27.68
C LYS A 322 -4.79 51.84 -26.16
N GLN A 323 -5.09 52.92 -25.44
CA GLN A 323 -5.60 52.86 -24.06
C GLN A 323 -7.10 52.55 -24.04
N ALA A 324 -7.63 52.13 -22.89
CA ALA A 324 -9.06 51.88 -22.68
C ALA A 324 -9.84 53.19 -22.47
N PRO A 325 -11.10 53.29 -22.95
CA PRO A 325 -12.03 54.34 -22.57
C PRO A 325 -12.74 54.03 -21.24
N ALA A 326 -13.23 55.07 -20.56
CA ALA A 326 -13.92 54.98 -19.27
C ALA A 326 -15.46 54.87 -19.40
N ARG A 327 -16.14 54.67 -18.25
CA ARG A 327 -17.60 54.71 -18.09
C ARG A 327 -18.24 56.05 -18.49
N PRO A 328 -19.54 56.01 -18.84
CA PRO A 328 -20.55 56.94 -18.30
C PRO A 328 -21.56 56.23 -17.36
N ALA A 329 -22.45 56.97 -16.68
CA ALA A 329 -23.37 56.45 -15.65
C ALA A 329 -24.71 57.22 -15.53
N ALA A 330 -25.79 56.51 -15.14
CA ALA A 330 -27.14 56.98 -14.72
C ALA A 330 -28.02 55.74 -14.42
N LYS A 331 -29.11 55.68 -13.63
CA LYS A 331 -29.81 56.54 -12.62
C LYS A 331 -30.74 55.56 -11.82
N SER A 332 -30.61 55.33 -10.50
CA SER A 332 -31.15 56.08 -9.33
C SER A 332 -32.66 55.93 -9.00
N LYS A 333 -33.00 55.24 -7.88
CA LYS A 333 -34.21 55.34 -6.99
C LYS A 333 -34.14 54.24 -5.91
N ALA A 334 -34.74 54.30 -4.70
CA ALA A 334 -34.81 55.37 -3.68
C ALA A 334 -35.05 54.74 -2.26
N MET A 335 -34.73 55.51 -1.20
CA MET A 335 -34.75 55.22 0.27
C MET A 335 -36.16 54.94 0.91
N PRO A 336 -36.34 54.69 2.25
CA PRO A 336 -35.45 54.90 3.44
C PRO A 336 -35.36 53.74 4.47
N GLY A 337 -34.57 53.81 5.57
CA GLY A 337 -33.54 54.80 5.96
C GLY A 337 -33.16 54.82 7.47
N MET A 338 -32.25 55.73 7.84
CA MET A 338 -31.76 56.13 9.19
C MET A 338 -31.03 55.06 10.07
N GLY A 339 -29.93 55.39 10.77
CA GLY A 339 -29.11 56.61 10.77
C GLY A 339 -28.06 56.65 11.91
N GLY A 340 -26.88 57.24 11.69
CA GLY A 340 -25.85 57.43 12.72
C GLY A 340 -24.41 57.50 12.17
N THR A 341 -23.73 58.63 12.38
CA THR A 341 -22.35 58.99 11.92
C THR A 341 -21.58 59.64 13.10
N PRO A 342 -20.25 59.93 13.03
CA PRO A 342 -19.31 59.87 11.90
C PRO A 342 -17.99 59.11 12.19
N ALA A 343 -17.02 59.24 11.28
CA ALA A 343 -15.64 58.71 11.37
C ALA A 343 -14.59 59.83 11.24
N THR A 344 -13.31 59.49 11.45
CA THR A 344 -12.13 60.29 11.03
C THR A 344 -10.96 59.36 10.65
N GLU A 345 -9.97 59.90 9.95
CA GLU A 345 -9.06 59.17 9.05
C GLU A 345 -7.60 59.71 9.16
N MET A 346 -6.60 58.93 8.70
CA MET A 346 -5.23 59.38 8.32
C MET A 346 -4.32 59.91 9.48
N GLU A 347 -2.98 60.05 9.39
CA GLU A 347 -1.95 59.64 8.41
C GLU A 347 -0.51 59.52 9.03
N ALA A 348 0.47 59.12 8.20
CA ALA A 348 1.89 59.51 8.22
C ALA A 348 2.94 58.85 9.19
N MET A 349 4.22 59.11 8.86
CA MET A 349 5.49 58.58 9.41
C MET A 349 6.22 59.68 10.24
N PRO A 350 7.53 59.60 10.63
CA PRO A 350 8.52 58.50 10.63
C PRO A 350 9.30 58.32 11.96
N GLY A 351 10.22 57.35 11.99
CA GLY A 351 10.90 56.85 13.20
C GLY A 351 12.03 57.68 13.83
N MET A 352 12.74 57.03 14.77
CA MET A 352 14.01 57.50 15.35
C MET A 352 14.88 56.29 15.79
N ASP A 353 16.08 56.57 16.29
CA ASP A 353 17.26 55.73 16.03
C ASP A 353 17.91 55.09 17.28
N MET A 354 18.68 54.02 17.04
CA MET A 354 19.88 53.56 17.76
C MET A 354 19.96 53.41 19.31
N ASN A 355 20.49 52.22 19.68
CA ASN A 355 21.47 51.96 20.75
C ASN A 355 21.08 52.06 22.25
N GLY A 356 21.93 51.44 23.08
CA GLY A 356 21.75 51.26 24.53
C GLY A 356 21.44 49.79 24.89
N SER A 357 22.38 48.84 24.84
CA SER A 357 23.48 48.62 25.82
C SER A 357 22.99 48.49 27.27
N GLU A 358 23.34 47.47 28.05
CA GLU A 358 24.20 46.31 27.78
C GLU A 358 23.99 45.23 28.88
N LYS A 359 24.65 44.06 28.73
CA LYS A 359 25.20 43.19 29.81
C LYS A 359 24.35 42.92 31.07
N ARG A 360 23.97 41.66 31.33
CA ARG A 360 24.68 40.71 32.25
C ARG A 360 24.73 41.16 33.73
N SER A 361 24.50 40.31 34.73
CA SER A 361 24.20 38.86 34.73
C SER A 361 23.94 38.35 36.15
N ALA A 362 23.45 37.10 36.22
CA ALA A 362 23.63 36.15 37.34
C ALA A 362 22.93 36.47 38.68
N ALA A 363 22.10 35.53 39.12
CA ALA A 363 22.35 34.66 40.29
C ALA A 363 21.04 34.23 40.97
N ASP A 364 20.94 32.92 41.17
CA ASP A 364 20.49 32.24 42.38
C ASP A 364 19.10 32.50 42.98
N ASN A 365 18.28 31.46 42.79
CA ASN A 365 17.71 30.61 43.85
C ASN A 365 16.63 31.16 44.80
N GLN A 366 15.57 30.35 44.89
CA GLN A 366 14.99 29.76 46.11
C GLN A 366 15.29 30.46 47.45
N ALA A 367 14.32 30.76 48.31
CA ALA A 367 13.06 30.04 48.53
C ALA A 367 12.05 30.87 49.36
N GLY A 368 10.90 30.27 49.68
CA GLY A 368 10.42 30.35 51.07
C GLY A 368 9.15 31.17 51.33
N GLN A 369 8.01 30.47 51.30
CA GLN A 369 6.92 30.53 52.29
C GLN A 369 6.36 31.92 52.73
N GLY A 370 5.06 32.12 52.50
CA GLY A 370 4.26 33.17 53.13
C GLY A 370 2.78 32.83 53.04
N ARG A 371 2.18 32.33 54.13
CA ARG A 371 0.81 31.80 54.15
C ARG A 371 -0.13 32.82 54.82
N SER A 372 -1.26 33.11 54.16
CA SER A 372 -2.53 33.54 54.77
C SER A 372 -2.57 34.81 55.65
N MET A 373 -3.37 35.79 55.21
CA MET A 373 -4.43 36.38 56.02
C MET A 373 -5.59 36.82 55.10
N GLY A 374 -6.80 37.01 55.62
CA GLY A 374 -8.02 37.06 54.82
C GLY A 374 -8.90 38.31 54.96
N ALA A 375 -9.88 38.39 54.04
CA ALA A 375 -11.11 39.18 54.07
C ALA A 375 -11.04 40.72 54.10
N MET A 376 -11.58 41.37 53.05
CA MET A 376 -12.92 41.99 53.11
C MET A 376 -13.51 42.11 51.67
N PRO A 377 -14.82 42.36 51.47
CA PRO A 377 -15.53 41.94 50.24
C PRO A 377 -16.09 43.08 49.39
N GLY A 378 -16.65 42.71 48.22
CA GLY A 378 -17.86 43.37 47.71
C GLY A 378 -17.80 43.96 46.30
N MET A 379 -17.91 43.11 45.27
CA MET A 379 -18.80 43.38 44.13
C MET A 379 -19.04 42.09 43.33
N SER A 380 -20.29 41.66 43.25
CA SER A 380 -20.69 40.41 42.58
C SER A 380 -21.00 40.65 41.09
N MET A 381 -20.08 40.27 40.21
CA MET A 381 -20.40 40.04 38.81
C MET A 381 -21.09 38.67 38.68
N PRO A 382 -22.14 38.51 37.87
CA PRO A 382 -22.82 37.23 37.70
C PRO A 382 -21.89 36.24 37.00
N ALA A 383 -21.48 35.19 37.71
CA ALA A 383 -20.76 34.08 37.12
C ALA A 383 -21.72 33.28 36.23
N THR A 384 -21.77 33.59 34.94
CA THR A 384 -22.27 32.66 33.92
C THR A 384 -21.49 31.35 34.08
N PRO A 385 -22.14 30.21 34.38
CA PRO A 385 -21.44 28.93 34.40
C PRO A 385 -20.78 28.70 33.05
N ALA A 386 -19.50 28.32 33.04
CA ALA A 386 -18.92 27.75 31.84
C ALA A 386 -19.79 26.54 31.46
N PRO A 387 -20.18 26.37 30.18
CA PRO A 387 -21.10 25.32 29.78
C PRO A 387 -20.50 23.96 30.18
N ALA A 388 -21.27 23.18 30.92
CA ALA A 388 -20.88 21.82 31.25
C ALA A 388 -20.71 21.05 29.93
N PHE A 389 -19.52 20.46 29.73
CA PHE A 389 -19.23 19.66 28.54
C PHE A 389 -19.98 18.32 28.65
N LEU A 390 -21.24 18.35 28.20
CA LEU A 390 -22.12 17.19 28.10
C LEU A 390 -21.59 16.24 27.01
N TYR A 391 -20.85 15.23 27.46
CA TYR A 391 -20.60 14.00 26.72
C TYR A 391 -21.44 12.89 27.35
N ASP A 392 -22.69 12.75 26.92
CA ASP A 392 -23.38 11.46 26.92
C ASP A 392 -24.08 11.25 25.57
N ASN A 393 -24.05 10.00 25.11
CA ASN A 393 -25.22 9.28 24.62
C ASN A 393 -24.85 7.78 24.48
N ASN A 394 -24.39 7.17 25.56
CA ASN A 394 -24.41 5.73 25.76
C ASN A 394 -24.98 5.41 27.15
N PRO A 395 -26.32 5.23 27.27
CA PRO A 395 -27.00 4.96 28.54
C PRO A 395 -26.57 3.66 29.26
N ALA A 396 -25.82 2.77 28.59
CA ALA A 396 -25.21 1.59 29.22
C ALA A 396 -23.83 1.87 29.80
N TRP A 397 -23.12 2.91 29.35
CA TRP A 397 -21.83 3.33 29.88
C TRP A 397 -21.99 4.20 31.14
N GLU A 398 -22.82 5.25 31.12
CA GLU A 398 -23.03 6.11 32.31
C GLU A 398 -23.57 5.33 33.52
N LYS A 399 -24.45 4.34 33.30
CA LYS A 399 -24.95 3.46 34.37
C LYS A 399 -23.89 2.56 35.00
N ALA A 400 -22.75 2.36 34.35
CA ALA A 400 -21.60 1.65 34.89
C ALA A 400 -20.50 2.60 35.43
N HIS A 401 -20.35 3.78 34.82
CA HIS A 401 -19.32 4.76 35.12
C HIS A 401 -19.93 6.18 35.16
N PRO A 402 -20.56 6.59 36.29
CA PRO A 402 -21.21 7.90 36.37
C PRO A 402 -20.18 9.03 36.28
N THR A 403 -20.36 9.90 35.29
CA THR A 403 -19.45 11.00 34.95
C THR A 403 -19.16 11.89 36.17
N PRO A 404 -17.91 11.96 36.67
CA PRO A 404 -17.59 12.77 37.84
C PRO A 404 -17.77 14.26 37.57
N THR A 405 -18.85 14.86 38.09
CA THR A 405 -19.12 16.31 38.05
C THR A 405 -18.10 17.16 38.83
N THR A 406 -17.08 16.52 39.39
CA THR A 406 -15.84 17.11 39.89
C THR A 406 -14.67 16.29 39.35
N TYR A 407 -13.71 16.91 38.64
CA TYR A 407 -12.43 16.26 38.35
C TYR A 407 -11.67 16.08 39.67
N ARG A 408 -11.48 14.82 40.09
CA ARG A 408 -10.88 14.46 41.39
C ARG A 408 -9.42 13.98 41.30
N GLY A 409 -8.91 13.72 40.11
CA GLY A 409 -7.50 13.38 39.92
C GLY A 409 -6.57 14.58 40.15
N LYS A 410 -5.28 14.29 40.29
CA LYS A 410 -4.22 15.28 40.53
C LYS A 410 -3.76 15.89 39.21
N ARG A 411 -3.14 17.07 39.29
CA ARG A 411 -2.38 17.64 38.17
C ARG A 411 -1.01 16.95 38.08
N VAL A 412 -0.79 16.16 37.04
CA VAL A 412 0.49 15.48 36.78
C VAL A 412 1.26 16.26 35.73
N VAL A 413 2.49 16.64 36.04
CA VAL A 413 3.32 17.52 35.20
C VAL A 413 4.52 16.77 34.66
N TYR A 414 4.74 16.86 33.35
CA TYR A 414 5.92 16.34 32.66
C TYR A 414 6.59 17.44 31.83
N ASP A 415 7.92 17.43 31.79
CA ASP A 415 8.72 18.27 30.90
C ASP A 415 9.53 17.36 29.94
N LEU A 416 9.31 17.56 28.65
CA LEU A 416 9.86 16.76 27.55
C LEU A 416 10.76 17.66 26.69
N TYR A 417 12.07 17.46 26.79
CA TYR A 417 13.10 18.18 26.06
C TYR A 417 13.47 17.40 24.81
N VAL A 418 13.04 17.89 23.65
CA VAL A 418 13.26 17.27 22.33
C VAL A 418 14.58 17.78 21.75
N HIS A 419 15.53 16.88 21.49
CA HIS A 419 16.90 17.22 21.08
C HIS A 419 17.38 16.40 19.87
N ASP A 420 18.13 17.05 18.98
CA ASP A 420 19.05 16.39 18.06
C ASP A 420 20.09 15.57 18.85
N THR A 421 20.31 14.30 18.52
CA THR A 421 21.29 13.43 19.17
C THR A 421 22.03 12.52 18.18
N LEU A 422 22.91 11.65 18.70
CA LEU A 422 23.55 10.57 17.94
C LEU A 422 23.21 9.19 18.53
N ALA A 423 22.25 8.49 17.93
CA ALA A 423 21.94 7.08 18.21
C ALA A 423 23.05 6.14 17.67
N ASN A 424 23.08 4.88 18.14
CA ASN A 424 24.14 3.93 17.81
C ASN A 424 23.69 2.44 17.90
N PHE A 425 22.50 2.11 17.39
CA PHE A 425 21.97 0.73 17.47
C PHE A 425 22.70 -0.27 16.56
N THR A 426 23.27 0.19 15.44
CA THR A 426 23.97 -0.64 14.43
C THR A 426 25.48 -0.77 14.67
N GLY A 427 25.99 -0.19 15.76
CA GLY A 427 27.43 0.04 15.95
C GLY A 427 28.00 1.23 15.16
N LYS A 428 27.16 1.96 14.40
CA LYS A 428 27.52 3.21 13.71
C LYS A 428 26.71 4.36 14.29
N LYS A 429 27.36 5.48 14.60
CA LYS A 429 26.65 6.68 15.08
C LYS A 429 25.82 7.32 13.96
N ARG A 430 24.58 7.68 14.26
CA ARG A 430 23.62 8.30 13.32
C ARG A 430 22.83 9.41 14.00
N TRP A 431 22.50 10.45 13.23
CA TRP A 431 21.58 11.49 13.71
C TRP A 431 20.22 10.85 14.05
N ALA A 432 19.66 11.30 15.16
CA ALA A 432 18.39 10.85 15.70
C ALA A 432 17.77 11.98 16.52
N ILE A 433 16.48 11.86 16.86
CA ILE A 433 15.78 12.75 17.76
C ILE A 433 15.52 11.98 19.06
N ALA A 434 15.93 12.55 20.19
CA ALA A 434 15.69 11.98 21.52
C ALA A 434 14.87 12.93 22.39
N VAL A 435 14.09 12.36 23.30
CA VAL A 435 13.36 13.12 24.33
C VAL A 435 13.99 12.84 25.69
N ASN A 436 14.36 13.88 26.42
CA ASN A 436 15.09 13.79 27.70
C ASN A 436 16.39 12.95 27.62
N GLY A 437 16.98 12.85 26.42
CA GLY A 437 18.20 12.06 26.17
C GLY A 437 17.98 10.58 25.84
N HIS A 438 16.73 10.12 25.74
CA HIS A 438 16.38 8.71 25.49
C HIS A 438 15.66 8.51 24.15
N ILE A 439 15.88 7.32 23.57
CA ILE A 439 15.10 6.71 22.47
C ILE A 439 14.85 5.24 22.88
N PRO A 440 13.60 4.79 23.06
CA PRO A 440 12.37 5.58 23.02
C PRO A 440 12.32 6.67 24.10
N ALA A 441 11.42 7.62 23.93
CA ALA A 441 11.11 8.66 24.90
C ALA A 441 10.50 8.08 26.21
N PRO A 442 10.64 8.76 27.36
CA PRO A 442 10.21 8.22 28.65
C PRO A 442 8.71 7.85 28.72
N THR A 443 8.39 6.74 29.36
CA THR A 443 6.99 6.36 29.63
C THR A 443 6.32 7.38 30.54
N LEU A 444 5.26 8.04 30.06
CA LEU A 444 4.42 8.89 30.89
C LEU A 444 3.41 8.01 31.64
N THR A 445 3.26 8.20 32.94
CA THR A 445 2.36 7.40 33.77
C THR A 445 1.40 8.30 34.53
N PHE A 446 0.11 8.06 34.35
CA PHE A 446 -0.98 8.79 34.97
C PHE A 446 -1.94 7.82 35.68
N THR A 447 -2.86 8.35 36.48
CA THR A 447 -4.06 7.65 36.92
C THR A 447 -5.27 8.20 36.16
N ASP A 448 -6.32 7.40 35.99
CA ASP A 448 -7.58 7.88 35.43
C ASP A 448 -8.12 9.10 36.22
N SER A 449 -8.83 9.99 35.53
CA SER A 449 -9.24 11.33 36.01
C SER A 449 -8.12 12.32 36.39
N ASP A 450 -6.82 12.00 36.25
CA ASP A 450 -5.74 12.98 36.41
C ASP A 450 -5.80 14.07 35.30
N THR A 451 -5.29 15.26 35.60
CA THR A 451 -5.05 16.30 34.59
C THR A 451 -3.60 16.23 34.13
N ALA A 452 -3.38 15.82 32.87
CA ALA A 452 -2.07 15.77 32.25
C ALA A 452 -1.62 17.18 31.83
N VAL A 453 -0.40 17.56 32.20
CA VAL A 453 0.22 18.83 31.80
C VAL A 453 1.64 18.58 31.31
N ILE A 454 1.81 18.61 29.99
CA ILE A 454 3.02 18.14 29.32
C ILE A 454 3.66 19.32 28.59
N ARG A 455 4.84 19.75 29.04
CA ARG A 455 5.61 20.83 28.41
C ARG A 455 6.59 20.22 27.42
N VAL A 456 6.36 20.42 26.13
CA VAL A 456 7.26 19.97 25.06
C VAL A 456 8.17 21.13 24.69
N HIS A 457 9.44 21.05 25.11
CA HIS A 457 10.49 22.02 24.84
C HIS A 457 11.25 21.58 23.58
N ASN A 458 11.03 22.26 22.46
CA ASN A 458 11.78 22.01 21.25
C ASN A 458 13.17 22.64 21.36
N ARG A 459 14.21 21.81 21.44
CA ARG A 459 15.64 22.23 21.46
C ARG A 459 16.36 21.89 20.16
N MET A 460 15.64 21.43 19.14
CA MET A 460 16.14 21.16 17.80
C MET A 460 16.21 22.43 16.94
N LYS A 461 16.77 22.30 15.73
CA LYS A 461 16.78 23.36 14.70
C LYS A 461 15.60 23.33 13.72
N MET A 462 14.72 22.33 13.83
CA MET A 462 13.49 22.19 13.05
C MET A 462 12.27 22.31 13.97
N GLU A 463 11.09 22.62 13.42
CA GLU A 463 9.83 22.57 14.18
C GLU A 463 9.45 21.12 14.54
N THR A 464 8.55 20.94 15.49
CA THR A 464 8.06 19.62 15.92
C THR A 464 6.66 19.75 16.53
N ILE A 465 5.93 18.66 16.65
CA ILE A 465 4.70 18.56 17.43
C ILE A 465 4.58 17.12 17.93
N VAL A 466 3.83 16.89 19.02
CA VAL A 466 3.64 15.55 19.58
C VAL A 466 2.14 15.23 19.57
N HIS A 467 1.77 14.13 18.93
CA HIS A 467 0.43 13.55 19.00
C HIS A 467 0.33 12.57 20.19
N TRP A 468 -0.85 12.49 20.80
CA TRP A 468 -1.15 11.66 21.97
C TRP A 468 -1.99 10.44 21.57
N HIS A 469 -1.39 9.55 20.79
CA HIS A 469 -2.06 8.43 20.10
C HIS A 469 -3.05 7.67 20.98
N GLY A 470 -4.31 7.70 20.55
CA GLY A 470 -5.43 7.01 21.21
C GLY A 470 -6.07 7.74 22.40
N LEU A 471 -5.53 8.88 22.85
CA LEU A 471 -6.15 9.70 23.89
C LEU A 471 -7.21 10.65 23.30
N LEU A 472 -8.41 10.61 23.87
CA LEU A 472 -9.54 11.50 23.58
C LEU A 472 -9.33 12.89 24.20
N VAL A 473 -8.30 13.61 23.77
CA VAL A 473 -7.99 14.97 24.23
C VAL A 473 -8.90 16.01 23.55
N PRO A 474 -9.06 17.24 24.09
CA PRO A 474 -9.73 18.33 23.38
C PRO A 474 -8.96 18.68 22.10
N ASN A 475 -9.65 18.83 20.95
CA ASN A 475 -9.03 18.97 19.63
C ASN A 475 -7.79 19.89 19.54
N ALA A 476 -7.78 21.08 20.16
CA ALA A 476 -6.60 21.97 20.12
C ALA A 476 -5.32 21.41 20.79
N GLN A 477 -5.45 20.32 21.56
CA GLN A 477 -4.38 19.60 22.26
C GLN A 477 -3.91 18.34 21.53
N ASP A 478 -4.57 17.96 20.44
CA ASP A 478 -4.38 16.71 19.71
C ASP A 478 -2.98 16.56 19.09
N GLY A 479 -2.39 17.63 18.58
CA GLY A 479 -0.98 17.63 18.16
C GLY A 479 -0.73 17.26 16.70
N VAL A 480 -1.70 17.39 15.78
CA VAL A 480 -1.45 17.33 14.33
C VAL A 480 -1.10 18.74 13.82
N PRO A 481 0.06 18.91 13.15
CA PRO A 481 0.53 20.23 12.74
C PRO A 481 -0.34 20.78 11.63
N TYR A 482 -0.61 22.09 11.64
CA TYR A 482 -1.41 22.74 10.60
C TYR A 482 -2.85 22.21 10.45
N LEU A 483 -3.35 21.43 11.41
CA LEU A 483 -4.72 20.92 11.45
C LEU A 483 -5.37 21.12 12.82
N THR A 484 -4.75 20.65 13.90
CA THR A 484 -5.33 20.69 15.26
C THR A 484 -4.50 21.55 16.21
N THR A 485 -3.17 21.53 16.10
CA THR A 485 -2.26 22.32 16.95
C THR A 485 -1.20 23.07 16.12
N THR A 486 -0.80 24.27 16.56
CA THR A 486 0.29 25.04 15.93
C THR A 486 1.66 24.37 16.22
N PRO A 487 2.55 24.18 15.22
CA PRO A 487 3.86 23.58 15.41
C PRO A 487 4.74 24.30 16.44
N ILE A 488 5.49 23.52 17.21
CA ILE A 488 6.45 24.00 18.21
C ILE A 488 7.74 24.42 17.49
N LYS A 489 7.93 25.72 17.33
CA LYS A 489 9.08 26.30 16.61
C LYS A 489 10.43 25.98 17.30
N PRO A 490 11.55 25.98 16.54
CA PRO A 490 12.89 25.80 17.11
C PRO A 490 13.16 26.68 18.33
N GLY A 491 13.65 26.08 19.41
CA GLY A 491 13.99 26.78 20.66
C GLY A 491 12.80 27.14 21.56
N THR A 492 11.54 26.93 21.14
CA THR A 492 10.35 27.30 21.92
C THR A 492 9.74 26.11 22.68
N THR A 493 8.78 26.39 23.56
CA THR A 493 8.08 25.39 24.37
C THR A 493 6.57 25.54 24.20
N HIS A 494 5.86 24.45 23.95
CA HIS A 494 4.40 24.39 24.04
C HIS A 494 4.00 23.62 25.31
N THR A 495 2.89 24.02 25.95
CA THR A 495 2.36 23.31 27.12
C THR A 495 0.99 22.76 26.78
N PHE A 496 0.93 21.44 26.62
CA PHE A 496 -0.33 20.73 26.55
C PHE A 496 -0.94 20.65 27.95
N THR A 497 -2.26 20.77 28.07
CA THR A 497 -3.02 20.63 29.31
C THR A 497 -4.41 20.10 28.97
N PHE A 498 -4.68 18.87 29.39
CA PHE A 498 -5.96 18.21 29.18
C PHE A 498 -6.29 17.26 30.35
N PRO A 499 -7.59 17.08 30.68
CA PRO A 499 -8.00 16.00 31.56
C PRO A 499 -7.85 14.64 30.85
N LEU A 500 -7.54 13.59 31.62
CA LEU A 500 -7.69 12.22 31.16
C LEU A 500 -9.11 11.74 31.48
N ARG A 501 -9.81 11.24 30.46
CA ARG A 501 -11.17 10.70 30.52
C ARG A 501 -11.23 9.19 30.17
N GLN A 502 -10.10 8.50 30.26
CA GLN A 502 -9.94 7.09 29.90
C GLN A 502 -8.71 6.47 30.57
N SER A 503 -8.74 5.15 30.77
CA SER A 503 -7.61 4.33 31.21
C SER A 503 -7.09 3.45 30.08
N GLY A 504 -5.81 3.09 30.06
CA GLY A 504 -5.29 2.13 29.08
C GLY A 504 -3.78 2.22 28.80
N THR A 505 -3.37 1.51 27.75
CA THR A 505 -2.02 1.54 27.17
C THR A 505 -2.07 2.33 25.86
N TYR A 506 -1.32 3.42 25.82
CA TYR A 506 -1.28 4.41 24.74
C TYR A 506 0.16 4.78 24.42
N TRP A 507 0.37 5.67 23.45
CA TRP A 507 1.70 6.14 23.08
C TRP A 507 1.67 7.57 22.55
N TYR A 508 2.84 8.15 22.32
CA TYR A 508 3.01 9.48 21.76
C TYR A 508 4.18 9.49 20.79
N HIS A 509 4.07 10.30 19.74
CA HIS A 509 5.03 10.32 18.63
C HIS A 509 5.01 11.68 17.94
N SER A 510 6.00 11.95 17.09
CA SER A 510 6.00 13.18 16.30
C SER A 510 5.06 13.07 15.11
N HIS A 511 4.13 14.01 15.01
CA HIS A 511 3.27 14.16 13.85
C HIS A 511 3.83 15.20 12.84
N THR A 512 5.11 15.59 12.96
CA THR A 512 5.81 16.45 11.99
C THR A 512 6.72 15.63 11.07
N ALA A 513 6.39 15.60 9.77
CA ALA A 513 7.19 14.96 8.73
C ALA A 513 7.63 13.52 9.09
N LEU A 514 8.93 13.22 9.02
CA LEU A 514 9.50 11.88 9.28
C LEU A 514 10.27 11.79 10.62
N GLN A 515 9.86 12.57 11.61
CA GLN A 515 10.54 12.65 12.92
C GLN A 515 10.28 11.44 13.83
N GLU A 516 9.18 10.72 13.62
CA GLU A 516 8.86 9.46 14.31
C GLU A 516 10.00 8.44 14.11
N GLN A 517 10.29 8.03 12.88
CA GLN A 517 11.40 7.12 12.57
C GLN A 517 12.77 7.62 13.05
N ALA A 518 12.96 8.94 13.15
CA ALA A 518 14.20 9.50 13.69
C ALA A 518 14.38 9.27 15.20
N GLY A 519 13.35 8.81 15.93
CA GLY A 519 13.40 8.47 17.36
C GLY A 519 12.39 9.18 18.26
N LEU A 520 11.56 10.09 17.71
CA LEU A 520 10.59 10.84 18.51
C LEU A 520 9.28 10.04 18.70
N TYR A 521 9.34 9.04 19.58
CA TYR A 521 8.19 8.24 20.04
C TYR A 521 8.41 7.70 21.48
N GLY A 522 7.34 7.50 22.24
CA GLY A 522 7.36 7.00 23.63
C GLY A 522 5.99 6.51 24.12
N SER A 523 5.94 5.85 25.28
CA SER A 523 4.72 5.22 25.80
C SER A 523 3.91 6.10 26.76
N ILE A 524 2.60 5.87 26.84
CA ILE A 524 1.71 6.38 27.89
C ILE A 524 1.00 5.20 28.56
N VAL A 525 0.90 5.22 29.90
CA VAL A 525 0.05 4.32 30.67
C VAL A 525 -0.84 5.15 31.58
N VAL A 526 -2.16 5.04 31.38
CA VAL A 526 -3.16 5.65 32.28
C VAL A 526 -3.77 4.54 33.13
N LYS A 527 -3.38 4.49 34.40
CA LYS A 527 -3.72 3.40 35.30
C LYS A 527 -5.15 3.51 35.83
N ARG A 528 -5.84 2.37 35.80
CA ARG A 528 -7.12 2.13 36.47
C ARG A 528 -6.91 2.03 38.00
N PRO A 529 -7.69 2.75 38.83
CA PRO A 529 -7.68 2.56 40.29
C PRO A 529 -8.23 1.19 40.74
N ASP A 530 -9.04 0.55 39.91
CA ASP A 530 -9.74 -0.73 40.16
C ASP A 530 -9.02 -1.96 39.56
N GLU A 531 -7.91 -1.78 38.82
CA GLU A 531 -7.17 -2.89 38.22
C GLU A 531 -6.35 -3.66 39.27
N ALA A 532 -6.51 -5.00 39.27
CA ALA A 532 -5.84 -5.87 40.23
C ALA A 532 -4.30 -5.79 40.11
N PRO A 533 -3.55 -5.76 41.22
CA PRO A 533 -2.11 -5.55 41.20
C PRO A 533 -1.36 -6.76 40.61
N LEU A 534 -1.00 -6.63 39.33
CA LEU A 534 -0.07 -7.52 38.62
C LEU A 534 1.29 -6.84 38.43
N THR A 535 2.34 -7.65 38.26
CA THR A 535 3.64 -7.12 37.79
C THR A 535 3.47 -6.65 36.35
N GLU A 536 3.64 -5.34 36.12
CA GLU A 536 3.50 -4.74 34.79
C GLU A 536 4.86 -4.48 34.12
N LYS A 537 4.90 -4.60 32.79
CA LYS A 537 5.99 -4.12 31.93
C LYS A 537 5.41 -3.50 30.67
N VAL A 538 5.94 -2.36 30.24
CA VAL A 538 5.65 -1.77 28.93
C VAL A 538 6.69 -2.27 27.93
N LEU A 539 6.23 -2.73 26.76
CA LEU A 539 7.06 -3.19 25.65
C LEU A 539 6.72 -2.37 24.41
N LEU A 540 7.47 -1.29 24.21
CA LEU A 540 7.41 -0.45 23.02
C LEU A 540 8.31 -1.06 21.94
N LEU A 541 7.68 -1.64 20.93
CA LEU A 541 8.32 -2.20 19.75
C LEU A 541 8.65 -1.05 18.79
N SER A 542 9.82 -1.07 18.17
CA SER A 542 10.14 -0.13 17.09
C SER A 542 11.14 -0.69 16.08
N ASP A 543 11.16 -0.07 14.90
CA ASP A 543 12.14 -0.31 13.85
C ASP A 543 13.24 0.76 13.85
N TRP A 544 14.39 0.43 13.26
CA TRP A 544 15.50 1.38 13.10
C TRP A 544 16.31 1.10 11.84
N THR A 545 16.64 2.16 11.11
CA THR A 545 17.62 2.13 10.02
C THR A 545 18.70 3.18 10.20
N ASP A 546 19.89 2.86 9.69
CA ASP A 546 21.02 3.77 9.58
C ASP A 546 20.82 4.88 8.53
N GLU A 547 19.72 4.84 7.78
CA GLU A 547 19.40 5.74 6.68
C GLU A 547 18.56 6.95 7.16
N ASN A 548 18.83 8.15 6.64
CA ASN A 548 18.01 9.33 6.94
C ASN A 548 16.59 9.12 6.34
N PRO A 549 15.49 9.31 7.09
CA PRO A 549 14.14 8.98 6.61
C PRO A 549 13.72 9.66 5.29
N HIS A 550 14.16 10.90 5.02
CA HIS A 550 13.88 11.57 3.74
C HIS A 550 14.64 10.93 2.56
N GLN A 551 15.77 10.26 2.80
CA GLN A 551 16.43 9.45 1.79
C GLN A 551 15.66 8.15 1.53
N VAL A 552 15.10 7.52 2.57
CA VAL A 552 14.25 6.33 2.43
C VAL A 552 13.02 6.65 1.58
N LEU A 553 12.27 7.72 1.90
CA LEU A 553 11.11 8.14 1.10
C LEU A 553 11.50 8.55 -0.33
N ARG A 554 12.69 9.12 -0.56
CA ARG A 554 13.19 9.34 -1.94
C ARG A 554 13.41 8.02 -2.67
N TYR A 555 14.10 7.05 -2.06
CA TYR A 555 14.34 5.74 -2.68
C TYR A 555 13.04 5.04 -3.03
N LEU A 556 12.06 5.04 -2.11
CA LEU A 556 10.72 4.50 -2.36
C LEU A 556 10.03 5.18 -3.57
N LYS A 557 10.09 6.52 -3.65
CA LYS A 557 9.54 7.31 -4.79
C LYS A 557 10.36 7.22 -6.09
N LYS A 558 11.50 6.54 -6.08
CA LYS A 558 12.29 6.19 -7.26
C LYS A 558 12.02 4.74 -7.66
N SER A 559 12.53 3.79 -6.88
CA SER A 559 12.26 2.35 -7.01
C SER A 559 12.66 1.62 -5.72
N ALA A 560 11.79 0.73 -5.25
CA ALA A 560 12.00 -0.02 -4.00
C ALA A 560 12.98 -1.20 -4.12
N GLU A 561 13.54 -1.47 -5.31
CA GLU A 561 14.32 -2.67 -5.63
C GLU A 561 15.45 -2.95 -4.64
N TRP A 562 16.15 -1.91 -4.18
CA TRP A 562 17.24 -2.05 -3.22
C TRP A 562 16.80 -2.62 -1.87
N TYR A 563 15.61 -2.25 -1.39
CA TYR A 563 15.09 -2.79 -0.13
C TYR A 563 14.60 -4.23 -0.32
N SER A 564 13.96 -4.56 -1.43
CA SER A 564 13.63 -5.96 -1.77
C SER A 564 14.88 -6.83 -1.92
N ILE A 565 15.97 -6.33 -2.52
CA ILE A 565 17.31 -6.97 -2.50
C ILE A 565 17.77 -7.22 -1.06
N ARG A 566 17.80 -6.18 -0.21
CA ARG A 566 18.34 -6.26 1.16
C ARG A 566 17.58 -7.24 2.05
N LYS A 567 16.29 -7.46 1.81
CA LYS A 567 15.46 -8.45 2.51
C LYS A 567 15.55 -9.86 1.91
N GLY A 568 16.03 -10.01 0.66
CA GLY A 568 15.89 -11.25 -0.10
C GLY A 568 14.45 -11.51 -0.58
N ALA A 569 13.71 -10.43 -0.84
CA ALA A 569 12.31 -10.40 -1.27
C ALA A 569 12.14 -10.10 -2.79
N LEU A 570 13.24 -9.81 -3.50
CA LEU A 570 13.19 -9.55 -4.94
C LEU A 570 12.64 -10.77 -5.70
N GLN A 571 11.65 -10.55 -6.57
CA GLN A 571 11.04 -11.60 -7.38
C GLN A 571 11.60 -11.58 -8.81
N SER A 572 12.81 -12.12 -9.03
CA SER A 572 13.43 -12.09 -10.38
C SER A 572 12.85 -13.12 -11.35
N TYR A 573 13.11 -12.94 -12.64
CA TYR A 573 12.73 -13.90 -13.69
C TYR A 573 13.46 -15.24 -13.57
N GLY A 574 14.75 -15.25 -13.21
CA GLY A 574 15.53 -16.47 -13.01
C GLY A 574 15.01 -17.30 -11.83
N GLU A 575 14.67 -16.66 -10.71
CA GLU A 575 14.05 -17.32 -9.56
C GLU A 575 12.65 -17.83 -9.90
N ALA A 576 11.84 -17.05 -10.62
CA ALA A 576 10.52 -17.48 -11.09
C ALA A 576 10.60 -18.70 -12.03
N ILE A 577 11.63 -18.81 -12.86
CA ILE A 577 11.87 -20.00 -13.69
C ILE A 577 12.30 -21.18 -12.81
N ALA A 578 13.31 -20.99 -11.94
CA ALA A 578 13.84 -22.05 -11.09
C ALA A 578 12.80 -22.64 -10.11
N ALA A 579 11.87 -21.82 -9.62
CA ALA A 579 10.81 -22.24 -8.71
C ALA A 579 9.51 -22.70 -9.41
N GLY A 580 9.40 -22.58 -10.74
CA GLY A 580 8.19 -22.98 -11.48
C GLY A 580 7.01 -21.99 -11.40
N TYR A 581 7.31 -20.69 -11.28
CA TYR A 581 6.37 -19.56 -11.19
C TYR A 581 6.50 -18.54 -12.34
N PHE A 582 7.23 -18.86 -13.42
CA PHE A 582 7.41 -17.98 -14.58
C PHE A 582 6.09 -17.45 -15.15
N LYS A 583 5.07 -18.33 -15.29
CA LYS A 583 3.72 -17.92 -15.75
C LYS A 583 3.08 -16.91 -14.78
N ASP A 584 3.15 -17.14 -13.47
CA ASP A 584 2.58 -16.26 -12.45
C ASP A 584 3.22 -14.86 -12.48
N LYS A 585 4.55 -14.78 -12.62
CA LYS A 585 5.29 -13.51 -12.72
C LYS A 585 4.97 -12.75 -14.01
N VAL A 586 4.91 -13.43 -15.16
CA VAL A 586 4.46 -12.80 -16.42
C VAL A 586 3.02 -12.29 -16.29
N GLN A 587 2.11 -13.06 -15.67
CA GLN A 587 0.72 -12.65 -15.47
C GLN A 587 0.59 -11.41 -14.57
N GLN A 588 1.44 -11.28 -13.54
CA GLN A 588 1.51 -10.12 -12.64
C GLN A 588 1.94 -8.85 -13.38
N GLU A 589 3.06 -8.90 -14.11
CA GLU A 589 3.55 -7.74 -14.86
C GLU A 589 2.61 -7.38 -16.04
N TRP A 590 1.96 -8.36 -16.67
CA TRP A 590 0.90 -8.16 -17.66
C TRP A 590 -0.30 -7.38 -17.08
N LYS A 591 -0.68 -7.67 -15.84
CA LYS A 591 -1.71 -6.91 -15.08
C LYS A 591 -1.25 -5.50 -14.65
N ARG A 592 -0.02 -5.08 -15.00
CA ARG A 592 0.67 -3.86 -14.54
C ARG A 592 0.92 -3.81 -13.02
N MET A 593 1.07 -4.97 -12.40
CA MET A 593 1.43 -5.08 -11.00
C MET A 593 2.94 -5.24 -10.89
N THR A 594 3.56 -4.50 -9.98
CA THR A 594 4.96 -4.73 -9.55
C THR A 594 5.07 -6.07 -8.79
N PRO A 595 6.28 -6.58 -8.54
CA PRO A 595 6.53 -7.55 -7.47
C PRO A 595 5.76 -7.23 -6.19
N MET A 596 5.29 -8.26 -5.49
CA MET A 596 4.64 -8.10 -4.19
C MET A 596 5.73 -8.11 -3.12
N ASP A 597 5.69 -7.12 -2.24
CA ASP A 597 6.50 -7.06 -1.04
C ASP A 597 5.58 -7.00 0.19
N VAL A 598 6.12 -7.27 1.37
CA VAL A 598 5.35 -7.30 2.64
C VAL A 598 5.66 -6.10 3.54
N ALA A 599 6.79 -5.43 3.32
CA ALA A 599 7.18 -4.19 3.96
C ALA A 599 7.95 -3.35 2.93
N ASP A 600 7.70 -2.04 2.82
CA ASP A 600 8.38 -1.23 1.79
C ASP A 600 9.88 -1.04 2.05
N VAL A 601 10.24 -0.96 3.34
CA VAL A 601 11.56 -0.54 3.81
C VAL A 601 12.31 -1.73 4.41
N TYR A 602 13.61 -1.81 4.12
CA TYR A 602 14.52 -2.64 4.90
C TYR A 602 15.00 -1.84 6.13
N TYR A 603 14.81 -2.38 7.33
CA TYR A 603 15.36 -1.83 8.56
C TYR A 603 16.61 -2.59 8.98
N ASP A 604 17.62 -1.86 9.49
CA ASP A 604 18.88 -2.47 9.94
C ASP A 604 18.73 -3.13 11.33
N ARG A 605 17.72 -2.74 12.13
CA ARG A 605 17.41 -3.27 13.46
C ARG A 605 15.92 -3.21 13.81
N PHE A 606 15.53 -4.10 14.72
CA PHE A 606 14.23 -4.11 15.40
C PHE A 606 14.48 -4.14 16.92
N LEU A 607 13.73 -3.36 17.67
CA LEU A 607 14.04 -3.03 19.05
C LEU A 607 12.80 -3.20 19.92
N ILE A 608 13.00 -3.61 21.18
CA ILE A 608 11.99 -3.51 22.24
C ILE A 608 12.57 -2.62 23.33
N ASN A 609 11.89 -1.52 23.65
CA ASN A 609 12.37 -0.48 24.57
C ASN A 609 13.79 0.04 24.23
N GLY A 610 14.13 0.11 22.93
CA GLY A 610 15.43 0.58 22.44
C GLY A 610 16.57 -0.46 22.47
N GLN A 611 16.27 -1.75 22.67
CA GLN A 611 17.27 -2.82 22.69
C GLN A 611 16.85 -3.99 21.79
N GLU A 612 17.80 -4.59 21.06
CA GLU A 612 17.58 -5.83 20.30
C GLU A 612 17.25 -7.01 21.24
N LYS A 613 17.90 -7.04 22.41
CA LYS A 613 17.77 -8.09 23.43
C LYS A 613 17.84 -7.48 24.83
N SER A 614 16.86 -7.76 25.67
CA SER A 614 16.84 -7.34 27.08
C SER A 614 16.28 -8.42 28.02
N TYR A 615 16.43 -8.23 29.33
CA TYR A 615 16.07 -9.21 30.36
C TYR A 615 15.26 -8.58 31.50
N PHE A 616 14.13 -9.19 31.86
CA PHE A 616 13.33 -8.84 33.03
C PHE A 616 13.54 -9.88 34.13
N GLN A 617 14.71 -9.74 34.78
CA GLN A 617 15.07 -10.51 35.98
C GLN A 617 14.14 -10.20 37.16
N GLY A 618 14.08 -11.12 38.12
CA GLY A 618 13.31 -10.96 39.36
C GLY A 618 11.83 -11.33 39.27
N VAL A 619 11.29 -11.61 38.07
CA VAL A 619 10.00 -12.29 37.90
C VAL A 619 10.12 -13.73 38.43
N LYS A 620 9.15 -14.19 39.21
CA LYS A 620 9.17 -15.52 39.84
C LYS A 620 8.55 -16.60 38.94
N PRO A 621 8.96 -17.87 39.08
CA PRO A 621 8.22 -19.01 38.54
C PRO A 621 6.74 -18.98 38.94
N GLY A 622 5.85 -19.17 37.97
CA GLY A 622 4.39 -19.12 38.15
C GLY A 622 3.79 -17.72 38.27
N GLU A 623 4.60 -16.66 38.21
CA GLU A 623 4.10 -15.28 38.28
C GLU A 623 3.37 -14.88 36.99
N ARG A 624 2.20 -14.26 37.15
CA ARG A 624 1.43 -13.66 36.05
C ARG A 624 1.90 -12.22 35.85
N VAL A 625 2.46 -11.93 34.67
CA VAL A 625 2.98 -10.62 34.29
C VAL A 625 2.09 -10.02 33.22
N LYS A 626 1.69 -8.76 33.40
CA LYS A 626 0.98 -7.98 32.39
C LYS A 626 1.99 -7.24 31.50
N LEU A 627 2.01 -7.56 30.22
CA LEU A 627 2.87 -6.94 29.21
C LEU A 627 2.00 -6.01 28.35
N ARG A 628 2.27 -4.71 28.45
CA ARG A 628 1.60 -3.64 27.73
C ARG A 628 2.35 -3.43 26.40
N LEU A 629 1.90 -4.08 25.33
CA LEU A 629 2.54 -4.08 24.02
C LEU A 629 2.10 -2.85 23.21
N ILE A 630 3.04 -2.16 22.57
CA ILE A 630 2.79 -1.02 21.69
C ILE A 630 3.65 -1.18 20.45
N ASN A 631 3.08 -1.10 19.25
CA ASN A 631 3.88 -1.01 18.02
C ASN A 631 4.10 0.47 17.61
N GLY A 632 5.25 1.01 17.95
CA GLY A 632 5.75 2.32 17.49
C GLY A 632 6.82 2.20 16.41
N GLY A 633 6.75 1.17 15.56
CA GLY A 633 7.60 1.01 14.38
C GLY A 633 7.02 1.76 13.18
N SER A 634 7.85 2.57 12.53
CA SER A 634 7.52 3.52 11.46
C SER A 634 6.74 2.91 10.29
N SER A 635 7.02 1.64 9.96
CA SER A 635 6.22 0.86 9.02
C SER A 635 6.24 -0.66 9.26
N THR A 636 6.87 -1.13 10.34
CA THR A 636 7.04 -2.56 10.59
C THR A 636 5.86 -3.18 11.32
N TYR A 637 5.27 -4.20 10.70
CA TYR A 637 4.35 -5.12 11.36
C TYR A 637 5.17 -6.16 12.16
N PHE A 638 4.73 -6.52 13.37
CA PHE A 638 5.44 -7.45 14.25
C PHE A 638 4.61 -8.68 14.61
N THR A 639 5.13 -9.87 14.30
CA THR A 639 4.62 -11.13 14.84
C THR A 639 5.23 -11.37 16.22
N VAL A 640 4.44 -11.15 17.26
CA VAL A 640 4.79 -11.35 18.67
C VAL A 640 4.47 -12.77 19.10
N GLN A 641 5.44 -13.43 19.73
CA GLN A 641 5.34 -14.81 20.25
C GLN A 641 5.99 -14.91 21.64
N PHE A 642 5.49 -15.80 22.51
CA PHE A 642 6.09 -16.07 23.81
C PHE A 642 6.51 -17.55 23.97
N ALA A 643 7.77 -17.77 24.37
CA ALA A 643 8.34 -19.10 24.55
C ALA A 643 7.78 -19.87 25.75
N GLY A 644 7.18 -19.17 26.74
CA GLY A 644 6.65 -19.78 27.94
C GLY A 644 5.23 -20.37 27.81
N GLY A 645 4.63 -20.29 26.61
CA GLY A 645 3.27 -20.75 26.33
C GLY A 645 2.36 -19.64 25.80
N PRO A 646 1.04 -19.88 25.71
CA PRO A 646 0.11 -18.92 25.11
C PRO A 646 -0.04 -17.64 25.94
N MET A 647 -0.32 -16.55 25.23
CA MET A 647 -0.57 -15.22 25.77
C MET A 647 -2.08 -15.00 25.91
N GLN A 648 -2.52 -14.42 27.03
CA GLN A 648 -3.91 -14.03 27.24
C GLN A 648 -4.08 -12.53 26.97
N VAL A 649 -4.61 -12.16 25.80
CA VAL A 649 -4.96 -10.77 25.47
C VAL A 649 -6.12 -10.32 26.37
N VAL A 650 -5.98 -9.16 27.00
CA VAL A 650 -6.98 -8.59 27.93
C VAL A 650 -7.40 -7.16 27.59
N ALA A 651 -6.64 -6.44 26.76
CA ALA A 651 -7.07 -5.18 26.15
C ALA A 651 -6.52 -5.04 24.72
N ALA A 652 -7.20 -4.26 23.89
CA ALA A 652 -6.76 -3.81 22.58
C ALA A 652 -7.01 -2.29 22.49
N ASP A 653 -6.05 -1.51 21.97
CA ASP A 653 -6.11 -0.04 21.89
C ASP A 653 -6.48 0.63 23.23
N GLY A 654 -5.93 0.08 24.31
CA GLY A 654 -6.21 0.46 25.70
C GLY A 654 -7.60 0.08 26.24
N ILE A 655 -8.51 -0.44 25.42
CA ILE A 655 -9.86 -0.87 25.84
C ILE A 655 -9.86 -2.33 26.28
N ASN A 656 -10.34 -2.60 27.49
CA ASN A 656 -10.47 -3.95 28.03
C ASN A 656 -11.47 -4.80 27.23
N ILE A 657 -11.09 -6.03 26.90
CA ILE A 657 -11.89 -7.03 26.17
C ILE A 657 -12.22 -8.23 27.07
N VAL A 658 -13.17 -9.07 26.62
CA VAL A 658 -13.29 -10.44 27.14
C VAL A 658 -11.99 -11.19 26.82
N PRO A 659 -11.27 -11.77 27.80
CA PRO A 659 -9.91 -12.28 27.57
C PRO A 659 -9.82 -13.38 26.51
N VAL A 660 -8.84 -13.26 25.61
CA VAL A 660 -8.60 -14.16 24.47
C VAL A 660 -7.23 -14.83 24.59
N THR A 661 -7.19 -16.15 24.55
CA THR A 661 -5.92 -16.91 24.60
C THR A 661 -5.41 -17.19 23.18
N VAL A 662 -4.18 -16.77 22.88
CA VAL A 662 -3.50 -16.96 21.57
C VAL A 662 -2.04 -17.36 21.74
N ASP A 663 -1.48 -18.06 20.77
CA ASP A 663 -0.04 -18.37 20.74
C ASP A 663 0.79 -17.25 20.08
N LYS A 664 0.14 -16.43 19.24
CA LYS A 664 0.77 -15.40 18.41
C LYS A 664 -0.15 -14.19 18.24
N ILE A 665 0.44 -13.00 18.18
CA ILE A 665 -0.23 -11.74 17.82
C ILE A 665 0.54 -11.14 16.64
N GLU A 666 -0.17 -10.64 15.64
CA GLU A 666 0.41 -9.94 14.50
C GLU A 666 -0.01 -8.47 14.62
N MET A 667 0.90 -7.64 15.13
CA MET A 667 0.63 -6.23 15.45
C MET A 667 0.98 -5.35 14.24
N ALA A 668 0.00 -4.64 13.70
CA ALA A 668 0.20 -3.55 12.77
C ALA A 668 0.82 -2.32 13.48
N THR A 669 1.35 -1.37 12.72
CA THR A 669 1.83 -0.10 13.30
C THR A 669 0.69 0.62 14.03
N ALA A 670 0.99 1.19 15.19
CA ALA A 670 0.10 1.97 16.05
C ALA A 670 -1.07 1.22 16.73
N GLU A 671 -1.08 -0.12 16.70
CA GLU A 671 -1.93 -0.92 17.60
C GLU A 671 -1.29 -1.04 19.00
N THR A 672 -2.12 -1.12 20.04
CA THR A 672 -1.68 -1.55 21.38
C THR A 672 -2.45 -2.78 21.86
N TYR A 673 -1.77 -3.68 22.57
CA TYR A 673 -2.36 -4.87 23.16
C TYR A 673 -1.83 -5.09 24.57
N ASP A 674 -2.71 -5.19 25.57
CA ASP A 674 -2.32 -5.69 26.89
C ASP A 674 -2.47 -7.20 26.91
N VAL A 675 -1.39 -7.92 27.21
CA VAL A 675 -1.39 -9.38 27.36
C VAL A 675 -0.95 -9.79 28.76
N ILE A 676 -1.51 -10.88 29.28
CA ILE A 676 -1.04 -11.55 30.49
C ILE A 676 -0.34 -12.84 30.08
N VAL A 677 0.89 -13.01 30.56
CA VAL A 677 1.67 -14.25 30.44
C VAL A 677 1.96 -14.81 31.83
N THR A 678 2.03 -16.14 31.95
CA THR A 678 2.54 -16.83 33.14
C THR A 678 3.96 -17.28 32.85
N VAL A 679 4.94 -16.87 33.67
CA VAL A 679 6.34 -17.29 33.47
C VAL A 679 6.53 -18.72 34.02
N PRO A 680 6.94 -19.72 33.21
CA PRO A 680 7.13 -21.08 33.71
C PRO A 680 8.32 -21.23 34.67
N ALA A 681 8.48 -22.42 35.24
CA ALA A 681 9.61 -22.74 36.12
C ALA A 681 10.90 -23.03 35.35
N ASN A 682 12.03 -22.62 35.92
CA ASN A 682 13.40 -22.97 35.52
C ASN A 682 13.83 -22.49 34.11
N GLY A 683 13.62 -21.21 33.81
CA GLY A 683 14.15 -20.58 32.61
C GLY A 683 13.95 -19.07 32.57
N ALA A 684 14.63 -18.42 31.63
CA ALA A 684 14.31 -17.08 31.15
C ALA A 684 13.67 -17.22 29.76
N TYR A 685 12.36 -16.95 29.66
CA TYR A 685 11.56 -17.24 28.47
C TYR A 685 11.44 -16.01 27.57
N GLU A 686 11.74 -16.19 26.29
CA GLU A 686 11.70 -15.12 25.29
C GLU A 686 10.27 -14.74 24.91
N LEU A 687 9.89 -13.47 25.08
CA LEU A 687 8.94 -12.82 24.18
C LEU A 687 9.73 -12.24 23.02
N ARG A 688 9.40 -12.65 21.80
CA ARG A 688 10.02 -12.19 20.55
C ARG A 688 9.01 -11.43 19.72
N ALA A 689 9.38 -10.25 19.23
CA ALA A 689 8.66 -9.51 18.20
C ALA A 689 9.45 -9.61 16.90
N THR A 690 9.02 -10.49 15.99
CA THR A 690 9.67 -10.73 14.69
C THR A 690 9.07 -9.83 13.64
N SER A 691 9.88 -9.18 12.80
CA SER A 691 9.37 -8.38 11.69
C SER A 691 8.57 -9.25 10.70
N TRP A 692 7.52 -8.71 10.09
CA TRP A 692 6.63 -9.48 9.21
C TRP A 692 7.31 -10.00 7.93
N ASP A 693 8.38 -9.34 7.48
CA ASP A 693 9.29 -9.80 6.41
C ASP A 693 10.32 -10.85 6.87
N ILE A 694 10.40 -11.12 8.17
CA ILE A 694 11.22 -12.15 8.82
C ILE A 694 12.73 -11.92 8.60
N VAL A 695 13.16 -10.66 8.48
CA VAL A 695 14.59 -10.30 8.38
C VAL A 695 15.25 -9.99 9.73
N GLY A 696 14.47 -9.82 10.81
CA GLY A 696 14.99 -9.70 12.17
C GLY A 696 13.91 -9.71 13.25
N HIS A 697 14.32 -9.53 14.50
CA HIS A 697 13.42 -9.46 15.64
C HIS A 697 14.02 -8.66 16.80
N GLY A 698 13.16 -8.14 17.67
CA GLY A 698 13.52 -7.70 19.02
C GLY A 698 13.05 -8.74 20.06
N SER A 699 13.77 -8.84 21.19
CA SER A 699 13.56 -9.91 22.18
C SER A 699 13.63 -9.43 23.64
N VAL A 700 12.74 -9.93 24.49
CA VAL A 700 12.73 -9.73 25.94
C VAL A 700 12.64 -11.07 26.65
N PHE A 701 13.56 -11.34 27.57
CA PHE A 701 13.60 -12.58 28.32
C PHE A 701 13.02 -12.39 29.73
N LEU A 702 11.97 -13.15 30.06
CA LEU A 702 11.25 -13.06 31.35
C LEU A 702 11.53 -14.27 32.23
N GLY A 703 11.91 -14.03 33.49
CA GLY A 703 12.32 -15.09 34.43
C GLY A 703 13.83 -15.12 34.65
N ASN A 704 14.34 -16.26 35.15
CA ASN A 704 15.74 -16.42 35.54
C ASN A 704 16.18 -17.87 35.28
N GLY A 705 17.39 -18.06 34.73
CA GLY A 705 17.92 -19.37 34.36
C GLY A 705 18.43 -19.39 32.91
N PRO A 706 18.50 -20.58 32.27
CA PRO A 706 18.87 -20.67 30.86
C PRO A 706 17.84 -19.98 29.95
N GLU A 707 18.29 -19.51 28.80
CA GLU A 707 17.44 -18.87 27.81
C GLU A 707 16.58 -19.91 27.07
N MET A 708 15.26 -19.70 27.10
CA MET A 708 14.27 -20.51 26.40
C MET A 708 13.73 -19.68 25.22
N PRO A 709 14.22 -19.92 23.98
CA PRO A 709 13.91 -19.06 22.84
C PRO A 709 12.49 -19.31 22.29
N ALA A 710 11.92 -18.27 21.70
CA ALA A 710 10.63 -18.36 21.01
C ALA A 710 10.74 -19.19 19.70
N PRO A 711 9.64 -19.79 19.22
CA PRO A 711 9.64 -20.50 17.94
C PRO A 711 10.15 -19.64 16.78
N THR A 712 10.91 -20.24 15.87
CA THR A 712 11.37 -19.55 14.66
C THR A 712 10.29 -19.65 13.57
N LEU A 713 9.89 -18.52 13.01
CA LEU A 713 8.97 -18.48 11.87
C LEU A 713 9.68 -18.98 10.59
N PRO A 714 8.99 -19.74 9.72
CA PRO A 714 9.53 -20.12 8.41
C PRO A 714 9.67 -18.87 7.53
N LYS A 715 10.64 -18.86 6.60
CA LYS A 715 10.76 -17.79 5.61
C LYS A 715 9.52 -17.70 4.72
N LEU A 716 9.18 -16.49 4.30
CA LEU A 716 8.10 -16.24 3.36
C LEU A 716 8.40 -16.81 1.97
N ASP A 717 7.39 -17.41 1.34
CA ASP A 717 7.42 -17.79 -0.07
C ASP A 717 6.65 -16.74 -0.89
N TYR A 718 7.38 -15.71 -1.33
CA TYR A 718 6.85 -14.63 -2.17
C TYR A 718 6.24 -15.14 -3.49
N PHE A 719 6.65 -16.31 -3.99
CA PHE A 719 6.13 -16.89 -5.22
C PHE A 719 4.81 -17.65 -4.99
N ALA A 720 4.69 -18.42 -3.91
CA ALA A 720 3.41 -19.00 -3.49
C ALA A 720 2.37 -17.91 -3.13
N MET A 721 2.82 -16.84 -2.46
CA MET A 721 2.00 -15.67 -2.16
C MET A 721 1.54 -14.93 -3.43
N LEU A 722 2.43 -14.76 -4.41
CA LEU A 722 2.11 -14.25 -5.76
C LEU A 722 1.07 -15.11 -6.47
N ARG A 723 1.19 -16.44 -6.43
CA ARG A 723 0.21 -17.36 -7.03
C ARG A 723 -1.16 -17.26 -6.35
N ALA A 724 -1.21 -17.14 -5.02
CA ALA A 724 -2.44 -16.92 -4.27
C ALA A 724 -3.14 -15.60 -4.66
N MET A 725 -2.39 -14.49 -4.74
CA MET A 725 -2.89 -13.21 -5.29
C MET A 725 -3.40 -13.37 -6.73
N ASN A 726 -2.65 -14.05 -7.60
CA ASN A 726 -3.06 -14.22 -9.00
C ASN A 726 -4.40 -14.97 -9.12
N GLY A 727 -4.65 -15.95 -8.25
CA GLY A 727 -5.96 -16.60 -8.11
C GLY A 727 -7.05 -15.62 -7.66
N MET A 728 -6.85 -14.91 -6.54
CA MET A 728 -7.83 -13.96 -5.98
C MET A 728 -8.18 -12.82 -6.94
N MET A 729 -7.17 -12.23 -7.60
CA MET A 729 -7.39 -11.19 -8.61
C MET A 729 -8.12 -11.72 -9.85
N SER A 730 -8.04 -13.03 -10.13
CA SER A 730 -8.75 -13.63 -11.27
C SER A 730 -10.20 -13.98 -10.96
N SER A 731 -10.57 -14.25 -9.69
CA SER A 731 -11.98 -14.36 -9.28
C SER A 731 -12.66 -13.00 -9.12
N MET A 732 -11.93 -11.96 -8.70
CA MET A 732 -12.47 -10.59 -8.61
C MET A 732 -12.61 -9.86 -9.94
N ASN A 733 -11.91 -10.26 -11.01
CA ASN A 733 -11.98 -9.60 -12.32
C ASN A 733 -13.24 -9.98 -13.14
N MET A 734 -14.19 -10.72 -12.56
CA MET A 734 -15.55 -10.89 -13.09
C MET A 734 -16.38 -9.64 -12.78
N SER A 735 -16.23 -8.60 -13.61
CA SER A 735 -16.89 -7.31 -13.40
C SER A 735 -18.41 -7.38 -13.61
N GLY A 736 -19.18 -7.07 -12.56
CA GLY A 736 -20.53 -6.52 -12.71
C GLY A 736 -21.73 -7.42 -12.38
N GLY A 737 -21.56 -8.67 -11.95
CA GLY A 737 -22.72 -9.48 -11.53
C GLY A 737 -22.40 -10.82 -10.87
N GLY A 738 -23.21 -11.16 -9.84
CA GLY A 738 -23.44 -12.51 -9.31
C GLY A 738 -22.22 -13.33 -8.84
N MET A 739 -22.03 -13.45 -7.51
CA MET A 739 -21.13 -14.46 -6.94
C MET A 739 -21.66 -15.88 -7.23
N ASN A 740 -21.12 -16.55 -8.24
CA ASN A 740 -21.51 -17.91 -8.59
C ASN A 740 -20.76 -18.95 -7.73
N MET A 741 -21.44 -19.50 -6.72
CA MET A 741 -20.90 -20.38 -5.67
C MET A 741 -20.58 -21.83 -6.14
N GLY A 742 -20.19 -22.02 -7.40
CA GLY A 742 -20.02 -23.35 -8.01
C GLY A 742 -18.68 -24.06 -7.75
N THR A 743 -17.58 -23.34 -7.53
CA THR A 743 -16.22 -23.86 -7.71
C THR A 743 -15.48 -24.35 -6.45
N MET A 744 -16.17 -24.57 -5.32
CA MET A 744 -15.54 -25.04 -4.07
C MET A 744 -15.30 -26.58 -3.98
N GLN A 745 -15.64 -27.39 -4.99
CA GLN A 745 -15.67 -28.85 -4.83
C GLN A 745 -14.31 -29.59 -4.85
N ASN A 746 -13.19 -28.90 -5.14
CA ASN A 746 -11.86 -29.53 -5.28
C ASN A 746 -10.81 -29.13 -4.20
N MET A 747 -11.22 -28.64 -3.03
CA MET A 747 -10.35 -28.48 -1.85
C MET A 747 -10.65 -29.52 -0.77
N LYS A 748 -10.35 -30.79 -1.05
CA LYS A 748 -10.60 -31.91 -0.13
C LYS A 748 -9.43 -32.13 0.83
N GLY A 749 -9.17 -31.17 1.73
CA GLY A 749 -7.94 -31.16 2.53
C GLY A 749 -7.89 -30.25 3.77
N MET A 750 -9.03 -29.88 4.36
CA MET A 750 -9.05 -29.16 5.65
C MET A 750 -9.77 -29.98 6.73
N SER A 751 -9.08 -30.21 7.84
CA SER A 751 -9.61 -30.92 9.01
C SER A 751 -10.46 -29.99 9.87
N THR A 752 -11.75 -30.30 10.03
CA THR A 752 -12.65 -29.54 10.88
C THR A 752 -12.44 -29.92 12.35
N GLY A 753 -11.69 -29.10 13.09
CA GLY A 753 -11.69 -29.14 14.56
C GLY A 753 -13.10 -28.86 15.08
N GLY A 754 -13.64 -29.75 15.91
CA GLY A 754 -15.00 -29.64 16.45
C GLY A 754 -15.17 -28.51 17.48
N PRO A 755 -16.43 -28.11 17.78
CA PRO A 755 -16.71 -27.02 18.72
C PRO A 755 -16.39 -27.41 20.17
N PRO A 756 -15.95 -26.46 21.01
CA PRO A 756 -15.72 -26.70 22.44
C PRO A 756 -17.05 -26.88 23.20
N THR A 757 -17.11 -27.89 24.06
CA THR A 757 -18.29 -28.20 24.90
C THR A 757 -18.35 -27.37 26.18
N ALA A 758 -19.57 -27.14 26.68
CA ALA A 758 -19.84 -26.40 27.92
C ALA A 758 -19.24 -27.07 29.19
N PRO A 759 -19.01 -26.31 30.29
CA PRO A 759 -18.40 -26.83 31.51
C PRO A 759 -19.36 -27.68 32.36
N PRO A 760 -18.87 -28.73 33.06
CA PRO A 760 -19.67 -29.53 33.98
C PRO A 760 -19.68 -28.99 35.42
N MET A 761 -20.76 -29.29 36.14
CA MET A 761 -20.86 -29.25 37.61
C MET A 761 -21.06 -30.70 38.13
N PRO A 762 -20.80 -31.00 39.43
CA PRO A 762 -20.22 -32.29 39.82
C PRO A 762 -21.23 -33.41 40.11
N GLY A 763 -20.81 -34.66 39.90
CA GLY A 763 -21.50 -35.86 40.37
C GLY A 763 -20.86 -37.20 40.00
N MET A 764 -20.48 -37.96 41.03
CA MET A 764 -20.38 -39.44 41.07
C MET A 764 -19.52 -40.22 40.04
N ASP A 765 -18.27 -40.48 40.46
CA ASP A 765 -17.74 -41.81 40.82
C ASP A 765 -17.41 -42.93 39.80
N MET A 766 -16.25 -43.57 40.06
CA MET A 766 -15.86 -44.97 39.80
C MET A 766 -15.78 -45.59 38.38
N ASN A 767 -14.52 -45.67 37.90
CA ASN A 767 -13.69 -46.91 37.83
C ASN A 767 -13.33 -47.56 36.45
N SER A 768 -12.14 -48.17 36.44
CA SER A 768 -11.62 -49.26 35.58
C SER A 768 -11.09 -49.02 34.15
N LYS A 769 -10.14 -49.89 33.79
CA LYS A 769 -9.25 -50.01 32.61
C LYS A 769 -9.24 -51.52 32.17
N PRO A 770 -8.46 -52.06 31.19
CA PRO A 770 -7.39 -51.48 30.37
C PRO A 770 -7.56 -51.70 28.84
N ALA A 771 -6.77 -52.60 28.20
CA ALA A 771 -6.28 -52.51 26.82
C ALA A 771 -6.35 -53.81 26.00
N GLY A 772 -6.13 -53.72 24.68
CA GLY A 772 -5.90 -54.86 23.77
C GLY A 772 -5.69 -54.45 22.30
N ALA A 773 -4.77 -55.11 21.60
CA ALA A 773 -4.44 -54.99 20.16
C ALA A 773 -4.10 -56.43 19.64
N PRO A 774 -3.53 -56.70 18.43
CA PRO A 774 -3.19 -55.87 17.26
C PRO A 774 -3.57 -56.49 15.88
N LEU A 775 -3.11 -55.92 14.75
CA LEU A 775 -2.47 -56.57 13.57
C LEU A 775 -2.75 -55.96 12.17
N LYS A 776 -1.69 -56.09 11.35
CA LYS A 776 -1.48 -55.83 9.91
C LYS A 776 -2.66 -56.04 8.93
N GLY A 777 -2.65 -55.25 7.85
CA GLY A 777 -3.23 -55.62 6.55
C GLY A 777 -3.11 -54.51 5.48
N MET A 778 -2.36 -54.76 4.40
CA MET A 778 -2.49 -54.04 3.13
C MET A 778 -3.33 -54.90 2.18
N ASP A 779 -4.25 -54.32 1.39
CA ASP A 779 -4.02 -54.09 -0.05
C ASP A 779 -5.21 -53.29 -0.68
N MET A 780 -5.24 -53.22 -2.03
CA MET A 780 -5.92 -52.21 -2.84
C MET A 780 -7.34 -52.53 -3.35
N ASN A 781 -7.98 -51.47 -3.88
CA ASN A 781 -9.08 -51.48 -4.86
C ASN A 781 -10.43 -52.15 -4.51
N SER A 782 -11.44 -51.32 -4.22
CA SER A 782 -12.65 -51.25 -5.09
C SER A 782 -13.60 -50.09 -4.76
N LYS A 783 -14.19 -49.54 -5.83
CA LYS A 783 -15.52 -48.91 -5.91
C LYS A 783 -16.34 -49.79 -6.88
N PRO A 784 -17.69 -49.71 -7.00
CA PRO A 784 -18.59 -48.64 -6.52
C PRO A 784 -19.91 -49.10 -5.84
N ALA A 785 -20.65 -48.16 -5.26
CA ALA A 785 -22.12 -48.04 -5.26
C ALA A 785 -22.55 -46.79 -4.47
N ALA A 786 -23.81 -46.35 -4.58
CA ALA A 786 -24.33 -45.16 -3.90
C ALA A 786 -25.66 -45.43 -3.17
N ALA A 787 -25.81 -44.83 -1.97
CA ALA A 787 -27.01 -44.84 -1.14
C ALA A 787 -27.03 -43.56 -0.24
N PRO A 788 -28.14 -43.21 0.46
CA PRO A 788 -28.63 -41.82 0.45
C PRO A 788 -28.36 -40.95 1.68
N LYS A 789 -28.60 -39.64 1.54
CA LYS A 789 -28.58 -38.64 2.62
C LYS A 789 -29.80 -38.77 3.54
N PRO A 790 -29.65 -38.78 4.89
CA PRO A 790 -30.76 -38.54 5.82
C PRO A 790 -31.13 -37.05 5.89
N LYS A 791 -32.39 -36.75 6.20
CA LYS A 791 -32.91 -35.39 6.45
C LYS A 791 -33.06 -35.16 7.95
N SER A 792 -32.66 -33.98 8.45
CA SER A 792 -33.03 -33.49 9.79
C SER A 792 -34.30 -32.63 9.72
N ALA A 793 -35.03 -32.57 10.84
CA ALA A 793 -36.29 -31.82 11.00
C ALA A 793 -36.08 -30.59 11.91
N PRO A 794 -36.93 -29.55 11.84
CA PRO A 794 -36.64 -28.24 12.44
C PRO A 794 -36.93 -28.15 13.95
N MET A 795 -36.22 -27.22 14.60
CA MET A 795 -36.57 -26.66 15.92
C MET A 795 -37.38 -25.35 15.74
N PRO A 796 -38.30 -25.00 16.64
CA PRO A 796 -39.17 -23.84 16.49
C PRO A 796 -38.67 -22.57 17.20
N GLY A 797 -39.04 -21.40 16.65
CA GLY A 797 -39.28 -20.17 17.44
C GLY A 797 -38.06 -19.36 17.91
N MET A 798 -37.58 -18.46 17.05
CA MET A 798 -37.04 -17.16 17.48
C MET A 798 -37.67 -16.08 16.60
N ASP A 799 -38.13 -14.99 17.21
CA ASP A 799 -38.92 -13.96 16.54
C ASP A 799 -38.05 -13.05 15.66
N MET A 800 -38.23 -13.18 14.34
CA MET A 800 -37.55 -12.35 13.34
C MET A 800 -38.30 -11.03 13.14
N ALA A 801 -38.11 -10.08 14.05
CA ALA A 801 -38.52 -8.69 13.82
C ALA A 801 -37.58 -8.03 12.79
N ASN A 802 -38.17 -7.41 11.76
CA ASN A 802 -37.49 -6.85 10.57
C ASN A 802 -36.13 -6.17 10.86
N ASP A 803 -35.04 -6.82 10.45
CA ASP A 803 -33.73 -6.18 10.32
C ASP A 803 -33.44 -5.93 8.83
N GLN A 804 -33.09 -4.69 8.47
CA GLN A 804 -32.85 -4.32 7.07
C GLN A 804 -31.42 -4.68 6.68
N GLY A 805 -31.29 -5.85 6.05
CA GLY A 805 -30.03 -6.59 5.95
C GLY A 805 -28.80 -5.84 5.45
N THR A 806 -27.97 -5.37 6.38
CA THR A 806 -26.52 -5.29 6.17
C THR A 806 -25.93 -6.69 6.28
N MET A 807 -25.47 -7.27 5.17
CA MET A 807 -24.70 -8.52 5.20
C MET A 807 -23.43 -8.32 6.05
N PRO A 808 -23.20 -9.08 7.13
CA PRO A 808 -21.97 -9.01 7.90
C PRO A 808 -20.76 -9.30 6.99
N GLY A 809 -19.67 -8.56 7.18
CA GLY A 809 -18.45 -8.75 6.39
C GLY A 809 -17.95 -10.18 6.49
N MET A 810 -17.85 -10.87 5.34
CA MET A 810 -17.15 -12.14 5.24
C MET A 810 -15.65 -11.87 5.42
N PHE A 811 -15.16 -11.97 6.66
CA PHE A 811 -13.73 -11.92 6.99
C PHE A 811 -13.02 -13.13 6.35
N MET A 812 -12.63 -12.96 5.09
CA MET A 812 -11.69 -13.83 4.39
C MET A 812 -10.30 -13.65 5.01
N SER A 813 -10.11 -14.22 6.20
CA SER A 813 -8.82 -14.30 6.89
C SER A 813 -7.88 -15.20 6.11
N MET A 814 -7.34 -14.69 5.00
CA MET A 814 -6.39 -15.37 4.15
C MET A 814 -5.08 -15.55 4.89
N ASN A 815 -4.91 -16.75 5.44
CA ASN A 815 -3.64 -17.21 5.97
C ASN A 815 -2.70 -17.42 4.78
N MET A 816 -1.90 -16.41 4.44
CA MET A 816 -1.04 -16.42 3.25
C MET A 816 -0.09 -17.64 3.27
N PRO A 817 0.13 -18.33 2.13
CA PRO A 817 1.06 -19.44 2.05
C PRO A 817 2.45 -19.05 2.59
N GLY A 818 2.99 -19.86 3.50
CA GLY A 818 4.25 -19.59 4.20
C GLY A 818 4.12 -18.87 5.55
N MET A 819 3.06 -18.09 5.80
CA MET A 819 2.85 -17.40 7.10
C MET A 819 2.20 -18.30 8.17
N GLY A 820 1.65 -19.46 7.75
CA GLY A 820 0.99 -20.44 8.61
C GLY A 820 1.93 -21.26 9.51
N GLY A 821 2.65 -20.61 10.43
CA GLY A 821 3.24 -21.30 11.59
C GLY A 821 2.14 -21.93 12.47
N SER A 822 2.48 -22.94 13.27
CA SER A 822 1.54 -23.56 14.22
C SER A 822 1.06 -22.58 15.31
N GLY A 823 0.01 -22.97 16.05
CA GLY A 823 -0.60 -22.18 17.11
C GLY A 823 -1.65 -21.17 16.64
N THR A 824 -2.54 -20.79 17.56
CA THR A 824 -3.62 -19.83 17.39
C THR A 824 -3.07 -18.42 17.18
N GLN A 825 -3.45 -17.82 16.06
CA GLN A 825 -3.14 -16.45 15.67
C GLN A 825 -4.29 -15.52 16.06
N LEU A 826 -4.01 -14.35 16.65
CA LEU A 826 -5.04 -13.35 16.92
C LEU A 826 -5.64 -12.78 15.63
N SER A 827 -6.96 -12.58 15.63
CA SER A 827 -7.70 -11.82 14.61
C SER A 827 -8.82 -10.99 15.25
N TYR A 828 -9.30 -9.94 14.55
CA TYR A 828 -10.31 -9.02 15.09
C TYR A 828 -11.64 -9.71 15.45
N ASP A 829 -12.07 -10.75 14.73
CA ASP A 829 -13.27 -11.54 15.07
C ASP A 829 -13.18 -12.24 16.43
N MET A 830 -11.97 -12.47 16.96
CA MET A 830 -11.78 -13.02 18.30
C MET A 830 -11.93 -11.97 19.40
N LEU A 831 -11.73 -10.69 19.09
CA LEU A 831 -11.85 -9.58 20.04
C LEU A 831 -13.32 -9.30 20.34
N LYS A 832 -13.68 -9.29 21.62
CA LYS A 832 -15.05 -9.06 22.07
C LYS A 832 -15.09 -8.02 23.19
N ALA A 833 -15.87 -6.98 23.00
CA ALA A 833 -16.09 -5.96 24.03
C ALA A 833 -16.81 -6.54 25.26
N ILE A 834 -16.44 -6.06 26.45
CA ILE A 834 -17.06 -6.48 27.72
C ILE A 834 -18.53 -6.00 27.81
N HIS A 835 -18.82 -4.83 27.24
CA HIS A 835 -20.15 -4.23 27.18
C HIS A 835 -20.63 -4.14 25.72
N PRO A 836 -21.94 -4.02 25.45
CA PRO A 836 -22.44 -3.76 24.10
C PRO A 836 -21.91 -2.43 23.54
N THR A 837 -21.56 -2.42 22.26
CA THR A 837 -20.96 -1.25 21.56
C THR A 837 -21.89 -0.63 20.51
N THR A 838 -23.10 -1.15 20.36
CA THR A 838 -24.11 -0.65 19.41
C THR A 838 -24.45 0.81 19.68
N LEU A 839 -24.31 1.65 18.65
CA LEU A 839 -24.80 3.02 18.65
C LEU A 839 -26.34 3.07 18.67
N ASP A 840 -26.91 4.18 19.10
CA ASP A 840 -28.37 4.39 19.11
C ASP A 840 -28.93 4.35 17.67
N SER A 841 -29.90 3.47 17.42
CA SER A 841 -30.51 3.27 16.10
C SER A 841 -31.50 4.36 15.68
N THR A 842 -31.83 5.30 16.57
CA THR A 842 -32.63 6.50 16.24
C THR A 842 -31.80 7.62 15.60
N ASN A 843 -30.48 7.60 15.77
CA ASN A 843 -29.57 8.53 15.10
C ASN A 843 -29.53 8.28 13.59
N LYS A 844 -29.38 9.36 12.81
CA LYS A 844 -29.21 9.26 11.35
C LYS A 844 -27.88 8.61 11.02
N VAL A 845 -27.89 7.55 10.20
CA VAL A 845 -26.66 6.91 9.71
C VAL A 845 -26.10 7.68 8.51
N ARG A 846 -24.83 8.08 8.57
CA ARG A 846 -24.05 8.55 7.40
C ARG A 846 -23.08 7.45 6.98
N GLU A 847 -23.30 6.87 5.82
CA GLU A 847 -22.37 5.91 5.22
C GLU A 847 -21.34 6.63 4.34
N VAL A 848 -20.06 6.40 4.60
CA VAL A 848 -18.92 6.93 3.83
C VAL A 848 -18.15 5.75 3.26
N LYS A 849 -18.00 5.68 1.94
CA LYS A 849 -17.24 4.62 1.24
C LYS A 849 -15.88 5.16 0.83
N LEU A 850 -14.82 4.46 1.20
CA LEU A 850 -13.43 4.83 0.91
C LEU A 850 -12.68 3.65 0.31
N THR A 851 -12.16 3.81 -0.90
CA THR A 851 -11.32 2.80 -1.55
C THR A 851 -9.86 3.10 -1.24
N LEU A 852 -9.15 2.25 -0.49
CA LEU A 852 -7.69 2.41 -0.35
C LEU A 852 -7.04 2.01 -1.69
N THR A 853 -6.17 2.89 -2.18
CA THR A 853 -5.63 2.91 -3.55
C THR A 853 -4.19 3.41 -3.55
N GLY A 854 -3.37 2.95 -4.49
CA GLY A 854 -1.99 3.40 -4.60
C GLY A 854 -1.35 3.08 -5.95
N ASN A 855 -0.21 3.71 -6.20
CA ASN A 855 0.65 3.44 -7.34
C ASN A 855 2.07 3.14 -6.83
N MET A 856 2.47 1.85 -6.90
CA MET A 856 3.78 1.37 -6.43
C MET A 856 4.94 2.01 -7.21
N LEU A 857 4.80 2.20 -8.52
CA LEU A 857 5.86 2.71 -9.41
C LEU A 857 6.25 4.16 -9.10
N ARG A 858 5.35 4.94 -8.49
CA ARG A 858 5.56 6.34 -8.10
C ARG A 858 5.59 6.55 -6.58
N TYR A 859 5.38 5.47 -5.83
CA TYR A 859 5.11 5.44 -4.40
C TYR A 859 4.18 6.59 -3.94
N VAL A 860 2.94 6.54 -4.46
CA VAL A 860 1.84 7.46 -4.12
C VAL A 860 0.69 6.64 -3.56
N TRP A 861 0.23 7.02 -2.36
CA TRP A 861 -0.78 6.28 -1.59
C TRP A 861 -1.97 7.19 -1.30
N SER A 862 -3.20 6.68 -1.34
CA SER A 862 -4.41 7.52 -1.45
C SER A 862 -5.72 6.80 -1.15
N PHE A 863 -6.78 7.56 -0.87
CA PHE A 863 -8.16 7.05 -0.98
C PHE A 863 -8.78 7.49 -2.31
N ASP A 864 -9.53 6.60 -2.95
CA ASP A 864 -10.29 6.83 -4.19
C ASP A 864 -9.46 7.43 -5.34
N ASN A 865 -8.17 7.13 -5.36
CA ASN A 865 -7.14 7.64 -6.27
C ASN A 865 -6.83 9.15 -6.13
N LYS A 866 -7.04 9.71 -4.92
CA LYS A 866 -6.73 11.10 -4.56
C LYS A 866 -5.93 11.17 -3.27
N THR A 867 -4.75 11.80 -3.31
CA THR A 867 -3.96 12.10 -2.11
C THR A 867 -4.65 13.16 -1.23
N LEU A 868 -4.17 13.38 -0.01
CA LEU A 868 -4.67 14.43 0.89
C LEU A 868 -4.70 15.81 0.19
N SER A 869 -3.68 16.12 -0.60
CA SER A 869 -3.59 17.34 -1.44
C SER A 869 -4.56 17.39 -2.65
N GLU A 870 -5.33 16.34 -2.93
CA GLU A 870 -6.33 16.28 -4.01
C GLU A 870 -7.78 16.08 -3.53
N ALA A 871 -7.96 15.57 -2.32
CA ALA A 871 -9.22 15.59 -1.58
C ALA A 871 -8.90 15.56 -0.08
N ASP A 872 -9.19 16.67 0.59
CA ASP A 872 -8.85 16.89 1.99
C ASP A 872 -9.97 16.42 2.92
N VAL A 873 -11.19 16.93 2.77
CA VAL A 873 -12.26 16.81 3.77
C VAL A 873 -13.29 15.71 3.48
N ILE A 874 -13.58 14.90 4.50
CA ILE A 874 -14.80 14.09 4.65
C ILE A 874 -15.78 14.88 5.56
N PRO A 875 -16.91 15.38 5.04
CA PRO A 875 -17.90 16.08 5.86
C PRO A 875 -18.82 15.10 6.62
N ILE A 876 -19.08 15.39 7.89
CA ILE A 876 -20.03 14.69 8.79
C ILE A 876 -20.84 15.72 9.62
N ARG A 877 -21.94 15.36 10.28
CA ARG A 877 -22.64 16.25 11.25
C ARG A 877 -22.69 15.65 12.64
N ARG A 878 -22.76 16.53 13.64
CA ARG A 878 -22.87 16.15 15.05
C ARG A 878 -24.19 15.39 15.30
N GLY A 879 -24.13 14.27 16.01
CA GLY A 879 -25.27 13.39 16.27
C GLY A 879 -25.65 12.43 15.13
N GLU A 880 -24.88 12.38 14.05
CA GLU A 880 -25.00 11.29 13.06
C GLU A 880 -24.18 10.07 13.54
N ASN A 881 -24.70 8.86 13.31
CA ASN A 881 -23.91 7.62 13.40
C ASN A 881 -23.11 7.50 12.10
N VAL A 882 -21.80 7.70 12.16
CA VAL A 882 -20.93 7.65 10.99
C VAL A 882 -20.42 6.22 10.80
N ARG A 883 -20.71 5.63 9.63
CA ARG A 883 -20.23 4.32 9.21
C ARG A 883 -19.23 4.51 8.06
N PHE A 884 -17.96 4.20 8.30
CA PHE A 884 -16.98 4.10 7.21
C PHE A 884 -16.94 2.65 6.72
N VAL A 885 -17.12 2.46 5.40
CA VAL A 885 -16.92 1.19 4.71
C VAL A 885 -15.66 1.34 3.86
N LEU A 886 -14.60 0.63 4.23
CA LEU A 886 -13.27 0.77 3.64
C LEU A 886 -12.91 -0.50 2.86
N THR A 887 -12.57 -0.36 1.59
CA THR A 887 -12.14 -1.49 0.73
C THR A 887 -10.70 -1.28 0.29
N ASN A 888 -9.80 -2.21 0.61
CA ASN A 888 -8.42 -2.14 0.19
C ASN A 888 -8.23 -2.78 -1.18
N THR A 889 -7.98 -1.98 -2.22
CA THR A 889 -7.74 -2.47 -3.59
C THR A 889 -6.25 -2.58 -3.95
N THR A 890 -5.38 -2.50 -2.94
CA THR A 890 -3.93 -2.54 -3.06
C THR A 890 -3.37 -3.86 -2.54
N MET A 891 -2.13 -4.17 -2.92
CA MET A 891 -1.44 -5.38 -2.43
C MET A 891 -0.67 -5.16 -1.12
N MET A 892 -0.71 -3.95 -0.55
CA MET A 892 -0.13 -3.66 0.76
C MET A 892 -1.21 -3.65 1.84
N ARG A 893 -0.78 -3.92 3.08
CA ARG A 893 -1.58 -3.71 4.29
C ARG A 893 -1.51 -2.23 4.70
N HIS A 894 -2.55 -1.77 5.40
CA HIS A 894 -2.65 -0.40 5.88
C HIS A 894 -3.18 -0.39 7.32
N PRO A 895 -2.40 0.02 8.33
CA PRO A 895 -2.94 0.33 9.65
C PRO A 895 -3.66 1.67 9.54
N MET A 896 -4.94 1.72 9.85
CA MET A 896 -5.79 2.90 9.71
C MET A 896 -6.10 3.49 11.09
N HIS A 897 -5.77 4.76 11.28
CA HIS A 897 -6.01 5.50 12.52
C HIS A 897 -6.98 6.68 12.32
N LEU A 898 -7.89 6.88 13.28
CA LEU A 898 -8.77 8.05 13.38
C LEU A 898 -8.50 8.79 14.69
N HIS A 899 -8.12 10.06 14.58
CA HIS A 899 -7.91 10.91 15.75
C HIS A 899 -9.22 11.26 16.46
N GLY A 900 -9.15 11.47 17.77
CA GLY A 900 -10.24 12.05 18.58
C GLY A 900 -11.47 11.16 18.83
N HIS A 901 -11.50 9.94 18.28
CA HIS A 901 -12.64 9.02 18.43
C HIS A 901 -12.15 7.59 18.68
N PHE A 902 -12.91 6.83 19.48
CA PHE A 902 -12.93 5.37 19.35
C PHE A 902 -14.06 4.96 18.40
N PHE A 903 -13.82 3.98 17.56
CA PHE A 903 -14.83 3.40 16.67
C PHE A 903 -15.07 1.93 16.99
N ARG A 904 -16.31 1.51 16.80
CA ARG A 904 -16.76 0.13 16.82
C ARG A 904 -16.31 -0.53 15.51
N PHE A 905 -15.32 -1.41 15.57
CA PHE A 905 -14.86 -2.19 14.41
C PHE A 905 -15.79 -3.40 14.24
N VAL A 906 -16.57 -3.45 13.16
CA VAL A 906 -17.72 -4.38 13.05
C VAL A 906 -17.26 -5.81 12.74
N THR A 907 -17.49 -6.74 13.66
CA THR A 907 -17.08 -8.15 13.57
C THR A 907 -18.25 -9.13 13.70
N ALA A 908 -17.97 -10.43 13.55
CA ALA A 908 -18.90 -11.51 13.89
C ALA A 908 -19.40 -11.50 15.35
N GLN A 909 -18.79 -10.70 16.26
CA GLN A 909 -19.29 -10.51 17.63
C GLN A 909 -20.56 -9.62 17.70
N GLY A 910 -21.02 -9.06 16.58
CA GLY A 910 -22.30 -8.37 16.46
C GLY A 910 -22.38 -7.19 17.43
N ARG A 911 -23.30 -7.22 18.40
CA ARG A 911 -23.44 -6.14 19.41
C ARG A 911 -22.26 -5.98 20.36
N TYR A 912 -21.34 -6.96 20.41
CA TYR A 912 -20.10 -6.94 21.22
C TYR A 912 -18.83 -6.79 20.38
N SER A 913 -18.96 -6.26 19.14
CA SER A 913 -17.82 -5.83 18.31
C SER A 913 -16.89 -4.90 19.12
N PRO A 914 -15.55 -5.00 18.99
CA PRO A 914 -14.60 -4.23 19.80
C PRO A 914 -14.65 -2.72 19.49
N MET A 915 -14.27 -1.91 20.48
CA MET A 915 -13.90 -0.50 20.26
C MET A 915 -12.39 -0.42 20.05
N LEU A 916 -11.95 0.27 19.00
CA LEU A 916 -10.55 0.47 18.63
C LEU A 916 -10.31 1.93 18.22
N HIS A 917 -9.05 2.33 18.11
CA HIS A 917 -8.62 3.59 17.49
C HIS A 917 -7.70 3.37 16.28
N THR A 918 -7.10 2.18 16.15
CA THR A 918 -6.28 1.71 15.04
C THR A 918 -6.84 0.38 14.53
N PHE A 919 -6.76 0.09 13.23
CA PHE A 919 -7.03 -1.25 12.71
C PHE A 919 -6.25 -1.52 11.42
N ASP A 920 -5.84 -2.76 11.20
CA ASP A 920 -5.30 -3.19 9.90
C ASP A 920 -6.42 -3.47 8.89
N ILE A 921 -6.18 -3.14 7.62
CA ILE A 921 -6.96 -3.65 6.48
C ILE A 921 -6.05 -4.34 5.46
N LYS A 922 -6.28 -5.64 5.25
CA LYS A 922 -5.45 -6.52 4.42
C LYS A 922 -5.74 -6.33 2.92
N PRO A 923 -4.84 -6.77 2.02
CA PRO A 923 -5.09 -6.74 0.59
C PRO A 923 -6.43 -7.37 0.21
N MET A 924 -7.22 -6.65 -0.59
CA MET A 924 -8.54 -7.06 -1.10
C MET A 924 -9.60 -7.32 -0.01
N GLU A 925 -9.34 -6.90 1.24
CA GLU A 925 -10.31 -6.93 2.35
C GLU A 925 -11.28 -5.75 2.29
N THR A 926 -12.43 -5.87 2.96
CA THR A 926 -13.34 -4.75 3.24
C THR A 926 -13.73 -4.74 4.70
N VAL A 927 -13.41 -3.64 5.38
CA VAL A 927 -13.69 -3.39 6.79
C VAL A 927 -14.84 -2.39 6.93
N THR A 928 -15.64 -2.53 7.98
CA THR A 928 -16.61 -1.51 8.38
C THR A 928 -16.33 -1.05 9.81
N ILE A 929 -16.24 0.26 10.03
CA ILE A 929 -16.16 0.88 11.35
C ILE A 929 -17.33 1.83 11.56
N GLU A 930 -17.81 1.93 12.80
CA GLU A 930 -18.95 2.77 13.20
C GLU A 930 -18.57 3.65 14.40
N PHE A 931 -18.87 4.95 14.34
CA PHE A 931 -18.69 5.86 15.48
C PHE A 931 -19.82 6.89 15.56
N LEU A 932 -20.10 7.39 16.77
CA LEU A 932 -20.97 8.54 16.94
C LEU A 932 -20.19 9.81 16.61
N ALA A 933 -20.78 10.73 15.87
CA ALA A 933 -20.21 12.04 15.64
C ALA A 933 -20.52 12.98 16.84
N ASP A 934 -19.77 12.88 17.93
CA ASP A 934 -20.01 13.61 19.19
C ASP A 934 -19.00 14.74 19.51
N GLU A 935 -17.92 14.86 18.74
CA GLU A 935 -16.96 15.97 18.83
C GLU A 935 -17.44 17.22 18.04
N ASP A 936 -16.62 18.27 17.92
CA ASP A 936 -17.02 19.55 17.30
C ASP A 936 -16.09 20.11 16.20
N LYS A 937 -14.93 19.47 15.94
CA LYS A 937 -13.86 20.03 15.09
C LYS A 937 -13.28 19.04 14.09
N ALA A 938 -12.39 19.54 13.24
CA ALA A 938 -11.69 18.73 12.24
C ALA A 938 -10.64 17.82 12.89
N TRP A 939 -10.65 16.54 12.50
CA TRP A 939 -9.76 15.49 12.99
C TRP A 939 -9.05 14.79 11.83
N PHE A 940 -7.90 14.18 12.09
CA PHE A 940 -7.12 13.48 11.07
C PHE A 940 -7.51 12.00 10.97
N PHE A 941 -7.51 11.47 9.74
CA PHE A 941 -7.75 10.07 9.43
C PHE A 941 -6.73 9.60 8.40
N HIS A 942 -5.84 8.66 8.76
CA HIS A 942 -4.69 8.34 7.92
C HIS A 942 -4.22 6.89 8.07
N CYS A 943 -3.43 6.46 7.09
CA CYS A 943 -2.64 5.24 7.21
C CYS A 943 -1.43 5.51 8.12
N HIS A 944 -1.16 4.63 9.07
CA HIS A 944 -0.09 4.75 10.07
C HIS A 944 1.21 4.04 9.65
N ASN A 945 1.28 3.45 8.46
CA ASN A 945 2.58 3.33 7.79
C ASN A 945 3.01 4.77 7.46
N LEU A 946 4.05 5.25 8.14
CA LEU A 946 4.54 6.63 8.07
C LEU A 946 4.81 7.07 6.62
N TYR A 947 5.30 6.16 5.77
CA TYR A 947 5.60 6.43 4.37
C TYR A 947 4.33 6.47 3.49
N HIS A 948 3.25 5.75 3.84
CA HIS A 948 1.94 5.89 3.19
C HIS A 948 1.26 7.21 3.56
N MET A 949 1.38 7.65 4.82
CA MET A 949 0.89 8.97 5.26
C MET A 949 1.60 10.09 4.47
N MET A 950 2.93 10.12 4.51
CA MET A 950 3.78 11.14 3.90
C MET A 950 3.83 11.11 2.36
N SER A 951 3.04 10.23 1.73
CA SER A 951 2.85 10.17 0.28
C SER A 951 1.38 10.27 -0.14
N GLY A 952 0.46 10.52 0.81
CA GLY A 952 -0.89 11.03 0.52
C GLY A 952 -2.07 10.25 1.10
N MET A 953 -1.88 9.13 1.82
CA MET A 953 -3.00 8.31 2.33
C MET A 953 -3.57 8.88 3.64
N ALA A 954 -4.18 10.05 3.53
CA ALA A 954 -4.85 10.74 4.63
C ALA A 954 -6.08 11.54 4.17
N ARG A 955 -6.95 11.86 5.14
CA ARG A 955 -8.15 12.69 5.06
C ARG A 955 -8.33 13.48 6.35
N ILE A 956 -9.16 14.51 6.27
CA ILE A 956 -9.63 15.31 7.40
C ILE A 956 -11.11 15.01 7.59
N VAL A 957 -11.50 14.42 8.72
CA VAL A 957 -12.90 14.25 9.10
C VAL A 957 -13.37 15.57 9.71
N SER A 958 -14.31 16.26 9.08
CA SER A 958 -14.76 17.60 9.50
C SER A 958 -16.25 17.64 9.76
N TYR A 959 -16.63 18.21 10.90
CA TYR A 959 -18.01 18.49 11.24
C TYR A 959 -18.51 19.71 10.43
N GLU A 960 -19.59 19.56 9.67
CA GLU A 960 -20.18 20.61 8.82
C GLU A 960 -20.63 21.82 9.64
N ASP A 961 -21.31 21.55 10.76
CA ASP A 961 -21.88 22.53 11.70
C ASP A 961 -20.88 22.97 12.79
N GLY A 962 -19.63 22.50 12.72
CA GLY A 962 -18.63 22.65 13.77
C GLY A 962 -17.83 23.98 13.74
N PRO A 963 -17.38 24.51 14.90
CA PRO A 963 -16.51 25.68 14.95
C PRO A 963 -15.17 25.46 14.24
N LYS A 964 -15.01 26.11 13.07
CA LYS A 964 -13.78 26.05 12.25
C LYS A 964 -12.58 26.64 12.99
N ASN A 965 -11.51 25.85 13.07
CA ASN A 965 -10.23 26.29 13.64
C ASN A 965 -9.48 27.28 12.72
N GLU A 966 -8.33 27.78 13.17
CA GLU A 966 -7.57 28.78 12.40
C GLU A 966 -7.00 28.24 11.09
N PHE A 967 -6.62 26.96 11.04
CA PHE A 967 -6.03 26.34 9.85
C PHE A 967 -7.05 26.13 8.73
N ALA A 968 -8.31 25.85 9.08
CA ALA A 968 -9.42 25.77 8.14
C ALA A 968 -9.58 27.05 7.29
N LYS A 969 -9.22 28.23 7.82
CA LYS A 969 -9.21 29.51 7.09
C LYS A 969 -8.25 29.51 5.90
N THR A 970 -7.22 28.66 5.92
CA THR A 970 -6.24 28.51 4.84
C THR A 970 -6.58 27.40 3.86
N GLY A 971 -7.62 26.58 4.14
CA GLY A 971 -7.83 25.29 3.46
C GLY A 971 -6.72 24.29 3.77
N TYR A 972 -6.26 24.23 5.04
CA TYR A 972 -5.25 23.30 5.55
C TYR A 972 -3.92 23.23 4.76
N ARG A 973 -3.56 24.30 4.04
CA ARG A 973 -2.42 24.37 3.11
C ARG A 973 -1.04 24.05 3.69
N GLY A 974 -0.88 24.08 5.02
CA GLY A 974 0.33 23.59 5.67
C GLY A 974 0.42 22.06 5.62
N LEU A 975 -0.64 21.39 6.08
CA LEU A 975 -0.78 19.93 6.08
C LEU A 975 -0.76 19.35 4.65
N THR A 976 -1.55 19.92 3.73
CA THR A 976 -1.63 19.47 2.32
C THR A 976 -0.39 19.83 1.48
N ARG A 977 0.69 20.28 2.12
CA ARG A 977 2.01 20.46 1.51
C ARG A 977 2.93 19.28 1.83
N GLU A 978 2.72 18.58 2.95
CA GLU A 978 3.59 17.51 3.42
C GLU A 978 3.53 16.27 2.52
N ASP A 979 2.37 15.92 1.96
CA ASP A 979 2.23 14.83 0.99
C ASP A 979 2.69 15.20 -0.43
N ASN A 980 2.68 16.50 -0.77
CA ASN A 980 2.85 17.01 -2.15
C ASN A 980 4.22 17.67 -2.41
N VAL A 981 5.22 17.34 -1.58
CA VAL A 981 6.62 17.75 -1.74
C VAL A 981 7.19 17.27 -3.09
N LEU A 982 8.12 18.04 -3.66
CA LEU A 982 8.88 17.64 -4.85
C LEU A 982 10.11 16.81 -4.45
N TYR A 983 10.25 15.62 -5.02
CA TYR A 983 11.33 14.67 -4.76
C TYR A 983 12.28 14.62 -5.96
N PRO A 984 13.52 15.14 -5.85
CA PRO A 984 14.55 14.98 -6.87
C PRO A 984 15.26 13.63 -6.72
N TRP A 985 15.35 12.82 -7.77
CA TRP A 985 16.23 11.65 -7.84
C TRP A 985 17.02 11.63 -9.16
N ALA A 986 18.12 10.88 -9.20
CA ALA A 986 18.92 10.76 -10.42
C ALA A 986 19.59 9.39 -10.59
N ASP A 987 20.00 9.11 -11.83
CA ASP A 987 20.94 8.07 -12.24
C ASP A 987 21.99 8.67 -13.17
N VAL A 988 23.27 8.33 -12.97
CA VAL A 988 24.38 8.80 -13.79
C VAL A 988 25.32 7.64 -14.09
N ALA A 989 25.17 7.05 -15.27
CA ALA A 989 26.06 6.05 -15.83
C ALA A 989 27.29 6.73 -16.45
N VAL A 990 28.49 6.38 -15.97
CA VAL A 990 29.77 6.78 -16.57
C VAL A 990 30.40 5.52 -17.16
N HIS A 991 30.31 5.39 -18.48
CA HIS A 991 30.76 4.23 -19.24
C HIS A 991 31.89 4.57 -20.22
N SER A 992 32.54 3.55 -20.78
CA SER A 992 33.68 3.68 -21.69
C SER A 992 33.43 4.52 -22.95
N GLN A 993 32.19 4.59 -23.43
CA GLN A 993 31.78 5.35 -24.63
C GLN A 993 31.23 6.76 -24.32
N GLY A 994 30.78 7.03 -23.09
CA GLY A 994 30.16 8.29 -22.71
C GLY A 994 29.53 8.30 -21.32
N ALA A 995 28.91 9.42 -20.97
CA ALA A 995 28.08 9.56 -19.79
C ALA A 995 26.59 9.59 -20.19
N PHE A 996 25.75 8.90 -19.43
CA PHE A 996 24.30 8.86 -19.61
C PHE A 996 23.64 9.19 -18.26
N GLY A 997 22.83 10.23 -18.21
CA GLY A 997 22.14 10.68 -17.01
C GLY A 997 20.63 10.64 -17.19
N GLN A 998 19.91 10.21 -16.15
CA GLN A 998 18.50 10.51 -15.97
C GLN A 998 18.33 11.32 -14.69
N PHE A 999 17.49 12.35 -14.74
CA PHE A 999 17.08 13.14 -13.59
C PHE A 999 15.55 13.24 -13.58
N ASN A 1000 14.97 13.12 -12.38
CA ASN A 1000 13.54 13.27 -12.15
C ASN A 1000 13.32 14.23 -10.97
N LEU A 1001 12.35 15.13 -11.10
CA LEU A 1001 11.84 15.95 -10.00
C LEU A 1001 10.31 15.87 -10.00
N SER A 1002 9.72 15.12 -9.09
CA SER A 1002 8.27 14.83 -9.13
C SER A 1002 7.55 14.94 -7.79
N ASN A 1003 6.24 15.17 -7.88
CA ASN A 1003 5.29 15.06 -6.77
C ASN A 1003 4.07 14.24 -7.22
N ASN A 1004 2.98 14.25 -6.44
CA ASN A 1004 1.87 13.31 -6.61
C ASN A 1004 1.18 13.41 -7.99
N LYS A 1005 1.24 14.55 -8.69
CA LYS A 1005 0.61 14.72 -10.01
C LYS A 1005 1.48 15.31 -11.12
N ASN A 1006 2.69 15.75 -10.84
CA ASN A 1006 3.59 16.36 -11.85
C ASN A 1006 5.00 15.74 -11.75
N ALA A 1007 5.73 15.76 -12.86
CA ALA A 1007 7.15 15.42 -12.91
C ALA A 1007 7.88 16.31 -13.92
N LEU A 1008 9.15 16.63 -13.65
CA LEU A 1008 10.11 17.06 -14.66
C LEU A 1008 11.09 15.90 -14.83
N GLU A 1009 11.19 15.37 -16.04
CA GLU A 1009 12.15 14.33 -16.42
C GLU A 1009 13.17 14.92 -17.40
N ILE A 1010 14.44 14.55 -17.23
CA ILE A 1010 15.54 14.95 -18.09
C ILE A 1010 16.41 13.72 -18.33
N ASP A 1011 16.48 13.23 -19.56
CA ASP A 1011 17.38 12.17 -19.99
C ASP A 1011 18.47 12.83 -20.87
N ALA A 1012 19.74 12.74 -20.45
CA ALA A 1012 20.88 13.42 -21.04
C ALA A 1012 22.00 12.43 -21.39
N ARG A 1013 22.62 12.58 -22.57
CA ARG A 1013 23.68 11.70 -23.07
C ARG A 1013 24.84 12.55 -23.61
N ALA A 1014 26.07 12.16 -23.30
CA ALA A 1014 27.28 12.84 -23.75
C ALA A 1014 28.35 11.81 -24.13
N SER A 1015 28.69 11.73 -25.42
CA SER A 1015 29.72 10.81 -25.90
C SER A 1015 31.12 11.31 -25.55
N ARG A 1016 32.06 10.37 -25.36
CA ARG A 1016 33.49 10.70 -25.21
C ARG A 1016 34.09 11.37 -26.46
N ARG A 1017 33.38 11.33 -27.59
CA ARG A 1017 33.79 11.94 -28.88
C ARG A 1017 33.21 13.35 -29.08
N GLY A 1018 32.39 13.85 -28.14
CA GLY A 1018 31.89 15.23 -28.13
C GLY A 1018 30.48 15.41 -28.72
N ASP A 1019 29.75 14.31 -28.94
CA ASP A 1019 28.32 14.31 -29.29
C ASP A 1019 27.48 14.50 -28.02
N VAL A 1020 26.39 15.27 -28.07
CA VAL A 1020 25.54 15.56 -26.88
C VAL A 1020 24.06 15.55 -27.25
N GLU A 1021 23.25 14.91 -26.41
CA GLU A 1021 21.79 14.80 -26.51
C GLU A 1021 21.15 15.12 -25.15
N VAL A 1022 20.05 15.87 -25.12
CA VAL A 1022 19.26 16.14 -23.90
C VAL A 1022 17.78 16.23 -24.28
N GLU A 1023 17.00 15.26 -23.82
CA GLU A 1023 15.54 15.29 -23.85
C GLU A 1023 15.02 15.77 -22.49
N ASN A 1024 14.09 16.73 -22.48
CA ASN A 1024 13.51 17.31 -21.26
C ASN A 1024 11.99 17.29 -21.39
N HIS A 1025 11.27 16.70 -20.44
CA HIS A 1025 9.82 16.60 -20.48
C HIS A 1025 9.19 17.10 -19.15
N LEU A 1026 8.22 18.01 -19.23
CA LEU A 1026 7.39 18.44 -18.10
C LEU A 1026 6.04 17.72 -18.17
N LEU A 1027 5.83 16.76 -17.27
CA LEU A 1027 4.72 15.82 -17.25
C LEU A 1027 3.62 16.24 -16.26
N ARG A 1028 2.37 16.00 -16.66
CA ARG A 1028 1.17 16.02 -15.81
C ARG A 1028 0.42 14.71 -15.93
N TYR A 1029 0.27 13.98 -14.82
CA TYR A 1029 -0.54 12.76 -14.77
C TYR A 1029 -2.04 13.12 -14.81
N LEU A 1030 -2.78 12.45 -15.69
CA LEU A 1030 -4.16 12.81 -16.06
C LEU A 1030 -5.21 11.85 -15.52
N ASP A 1031 -4.91 10.55 -15.48
CA ASP A 1031 -5.88 9.53 -15.05
C ASP A 1031 -5.79 9.21 -13.54
N LYS A 1032 -6.73 8.39 -13.07
CA LYS A 1032 -6.82 7.97 -11.67
C LYS A 1032 -5.63 7.10 -11.25
N ARG A 1033 -5.23 6.12 -12.06
CA ARG A 1033 -4.13 5.18 -11.73
C ARG A 1033 -2.74 5.76 -11.98
N GLN A 1034 -2.65 6.94 -12.59
CA GLN A 1034 -1.39 7.61 -12.97
C GLN A 1034 -0.58 6.77 -13.98
N TYR A 1035 -1.31 6.11 -14.89
CA TYR A 1035 -0.78 5.38 -16.04
C TYR A 1035 -0.71 6.26 -17.30
N LEU A 1036 -1.48 7.34 -17.37
CA LEU A 1036 -1.51 8.31 -18.46
C LEU A 1036 -0.99 9.66 -17.98
N ALA A 1037 0.02 10.21 -18.65
CA ALA A 1037 0.50 11.56 -18.45
C ALA A 1037 0.62 12.30 -19.78
N ALA A 1038 0.19 13.55 -19.86
CA ALA A 1038 0.54 14.43 -20.96
C ALA A 1038 1.83 15.19 -20.62
N PHE A 1039 2.59 15.60 -21.63
CA PHE A 1039 3.82 16.36 -21.45
C PHE A 1039 4.05 17.38 -22.56
N VAL A 1040 4.89 18.37 -22.24
CA VAL A 1040 5.55 19.28 -23.18
C VAL A 1040 7.05 19.22 -22.91
N GLY A 1041 7.86 19.36 -23.95
CA GLY A 1041 9.29 19.10 -23.86
C GLY A 1041 10.17 19.93 -24.79
N PHE A 1042 11.46 19.65 -24.68
CA PHE A 1042 12.50 20.18 -25.55
C PHE A 1042 13.59 19.12 -25.76
N ASP A 1043 13.82 18.82 -27.04
CA ASP A 1043 14.78 17.84 -27.56
C ASP A 1043 15.94 18.60 -28.22
N TYR A 1044 17.11 18.49 -27.60
CA TYR A 1044 18.38 19.05 -28.07
C TYR A 1044 19.36 17.93 -28.42
N ARG A 1045 19.92 17.95 -29.63
CA ARG A 1045 20.96 17.01 -30.08
C ARG A 1045 22.00 17.69 -30.95
N ASN A 1046 23.26 17.30 -30.79
CA ASN A 1046 24.43 17.85 -31.45
C ASN A 1046 25.48 16.75 -31.65
N ASP A 1047 25.30 15.95 -32.69
CA ASP A 1047 26.19 14.84 -33.08
C ASP A 1047 27.23 15.34 -34.08
N LYS A 1048 28.51 15.27 -33.71
CA LYS A 1048 29.62 15.80 -34.52
C LYS A 1048 30.21 14.73 -35.44
N LEU A 1049 30.12 13.45 -35.08
CA LEU A 1049 30.70 12.37 -35.90
C LEU A 1049 29.97 12.15 -37.23
N LEU A 1050 28.64 12.07 -37.22
CA LEU A 1050 27.88 11.66 -38.41
C LEU A 1050 27.80 12.78 -39.47
N LEU A 1051 28.05 14.03 -39.07
CA LEU A 1051 28.34 15.14 -39.98
C LEU A 1051 29.73 15.03 -40.65
N GLN A 1052 30.68 14.31 -40.04
CA GLN A 1052 32.05 14.18 -40.52
C GLN A 1052 32.26 12.99 -41.47
N GLU A 1053 31.45 11.93 -41.35
CA GLU A 1053 31.44 10.77 -42.27
C GLU A 1053 30.71 11.04 -43.61
N GLY A 1054 30.26 12.28 -43.87
CA GLY A 1054 29.59 12.68 -45.12
C GLY A 1054 28.16 12.14 -45.26
N VAL A 1055 27.59 11.57 -44.21
CA VAL A 1055 26.20 11.10 -44.18
C VAL A 1055 25.27 12.30 -44.34
N ARG A 1056 24.40 12.28 -45.36
CA ARG A 1056 23.38 13.33 -45.52
C ARG A 1056 22.50 13.36 -44.26
N ASN A 1057 22.27 14.55 -43.71
CA ASN A 1057 21.36 14.78 -42.57
C ASN A 1057 19.88 14.62 -42.97
N LEU A 1058 19.53 13.41 -43.42
CA LEU A 1058 18.18 13.01 -43.77
C LEU A 1058 17.34 13.03 -42.49
N ASN A 1059 16.23 13.78 -42.52
CA ASN A 1059 15.30 13.94 -41.41
C ASN A 1059 15.90 14.60 -40.14
N GLY A 1060 16.97 15.39 -40.26
CA GLY A 1060 17.45 16.25 -39.16
C GLY A 1060 17.92 15.51 -37.89
N LYS A 1061 18.45 14.28 -38.02
CA LYS A 1061 18.83 13.45 -36.86
C LYS A 1061 20.04 13.99 -36.07
N TYR A 1062 20.91 14.81 -36.65
CA TYR A 1062 22.25 15.09 -36.09
C TYR A 1062 22.49 16.50 -35.50
N ASP A 1063 21.66 17.49 -35.84
CA ASP A 1063 21.55 18.76 -35.09
C ASP A 1063 20.06 19.05 -34.97
N ARG A 1064 19.50 18.88 -33.77
CA ARG A 1064 18.07 18.95 -33.48
C ARG A 1064 17.85 19.86 -32.28
N ARG A 1065 16.89 20.78 -32.39
CA ARG A 1065 16.54 21.77 -31.37
C ARG A 1065 15.06 22.07 -31.52
N VAL A 1066 14.22 21.17 -31.03
CA VAL A 1066 12.77 21.20 -31.25
C VAL A 1066 12.02 21.24 -29.93
N PHE A 1067 10.91 21.96 -29.91
CA PHE A 1067 9.88 21.74 -28.89
C PHE A 1067 9.03 20.54 -29.28
N ASP A 1068 8.60 19.78 -28.28
CA ASP A 1068 7.74 18.64 -28.45
C ASP A 1068 6.54 18.69 -27.49
N ALA A 1069 5.50 17.95 -27.85
CA ALA A 1069 4.37 17.68 -26.98
C ALA A 1069 3.89 16.24 -27.21
N GLY A 1070 3.36 15.62 -26.15
CA GLY A 1070 3.02 14.21 -26.23
C GLY A 1070 2.25 13.67 -25.03
N PHE A 1071 2.13 12.35 -25.00
CA PHE A 1071 1.64 11.62 -23.84
C PHE A 1071 2.39 10.31 -23.62
N TYR A 1072 2.54 9.95 -22.36
CA TYR A 1072 3.01 8.63 -21.92
C TYR A 1072 1.81 7.77 -21.51
N TYR A 1073 1.84 6.49 -21.87
CA TYR A 1073 0.91 5.50 -21.35
C TYR A 1073 1.61 4.22 -20.88
N LEU A 1074 1.28 3.74 -19.68
CA LEU A 1074 1.75 2.45 -19.18
C LEU A 1074 0.95 1.30 -19.82
N LEU A 1075 1.64 0.46 -20.57
CA LEU A 1075 1.14 -0.76 -21.19
C LEU A 1075 1.29 -1.98 -20.25
N PRO A 1076 0.73 -3.17 -20.59
CA PRO A 1076 1.08 -4.43 -19.95
C PRO A 1076 2.60 -4.69 -19.93
N MET A 1077 3.05 -5.61 -19.07
CA MET A 1077 4.47 -5.93 -18.83
C MET A 1077 5.29 -4.75 -18.27
N LEU A 1078 4.61 -3.77 -17.66
CA LEU A 1078 5.19 -2.53 -17.14
C LEU A 1078 5.95 -1.72 -18.21
N VAL A 1079 5.59 -1.87 -19.49
CA VAL A 1079 6.19 -1.13 -20.60
C VAL A 1079 5.63 0.30 -20.62
N ARG A 1080 6.50 1.31 -20.49
CA ARG A 1080 6.18 2.71 -20.72
C ARG A 1080 6.17 2.95 -22.23
N SER A 1081 5.06 3.44 -22.77
CA SER A 1081 4.98 3.94 -24.15
C SER A 1081 4.95 5.46 -24.14
N GLU A 1082 5.69 6.07 -25.07
CA GLU A 1082 5.75 7.50 -25.35
C GLU A 1082 5.20 7.77 -26.74
N PHE A 1083 4.31 8.73 -26.88
CA PHE A 1083 3.87 9.25 -28.17
C PHE A 1083 4.13 10.75 -28.18
N ARG A 1084 5.10 11.22 -28.97
CA ARG A 1084 5.41 12.65 -29.12
C ARG A 1084 5.31 13.14 -30.56
N VAL A 1085 4.95 14.41 -30.72
CA VAL A 1085 5.06 15.17 -31.97
C VAL A 1085 5.90 16.41 -31.70
N ASP A 1086 6.83 16.72 -32.61
CA ASP A 1086 7.64 17.94 -32.53
C ASP A 1086 7.05 19.12 -33.32
N ASP A 1087 7.60 20.31 -33.10
CA ASP A 1087 7.25 21.55 -33.80
C ASP A 1087 7.48 21.52 -35.32
N ASN A 1088 8.21 20.53 -35.83
CA ASN A 1088 8.39 20.24 -37.25
C ASN A 1088 7.36 19.22 -37.79
N GLY A 1089 6.46 18.71 -36.94
CA GLY A 1089 5.40 17.77 -37.29
C GLY A 1089 5.86 16.30 -37.39
N ARG A 1090 7.05 15.95 -36.89
CA ARG A 1090 7.54 14.57 -36.83
C ARG A 1090 6.92 13.86 -35.63
N PHE A 1091 6.32 12.71 -35.89
CA PHE A 1091 5.84 11.80 -34.83
C PHE A 1091 6.94 10.80 -34.44
N ARG A 1092 7.11 10.58 -33.13
CA ARG A 1092 7.93 9.50 -32.56
C ARG A 1092 7.10 8.68 -31.57
N LEU A 1093 7.19 7.36 -31.70
CA LEU A 1093 6.76 6.40 -30.69
C LEU A 1093 8.02 5.75 -30.10
N GLN A 1094 8.11 5.72 -28.77
CA GLN A 1094 9.15 5.00 -28.02
C GLN A 1094 8.49 4.03 -27.04
N LEU A 1095 9.08 2.83 -26.93
CA LEU A 1095 8.71 1.81 -25.95
C LEU A 1095 9.90 1.56 -25.03
N GLU A 1096 9.63 1.53 -23.73
CA GLU A 1096 10.62 1.45 -22.67
C GLU A 1096 10.21 0.44 -21.59
N ARG A 1097 11.14 -0.43 -21.21
CA ARG A 1097 11.07 -1.27 -20.01
C ARG A 1097 12.42 -1.20 -19.29
N ARG A 1098 12.58 -0.19 -18.43
CA ARG A 1098 13.62 -0.19 -17.39
C ARG A 1098 13.26 -1.23 -16.31
N ASP A 1099 14.21 -1.59 -15.45
CA ASP A 1099 13.99 -2.31 -14.18
C ASP A 1099 13.47 -3.76 -14.36
N LEU A 1100 13.99 -4.49 -15.35
CA LEU A 1100 13.65 -5.89 -15.58
C LEU A 1100 14.55 -6.82 -14.75
N ALA A 1101 14.13 -7.18 -13.54
CA ALA A 1101 14.88 -8.08 -12.64
C ALA A 1101 15.09 -9.49 -13.24
N LEU A 1102 16.29 -9.75 -13.77
CA LEU A 1102 16.66 -11.01 -14.43
C LEU A 1102 17.10 -12.08 -13.42
N SER A 1103 17.92 -11.71 -12.45
CA SER A 1103 18.30 -12.52 -11.30
C SER A 1103 18.56 -11.63 -10.08
N ASN A 1104 18.89 -12.18 -8.92
CA ASN A 1104 19.13 -11.36 -7.73
C ASN A 1104 20.26 -10.33 -7.97
N ASN A 1105 20.01 -9.07 -7.61
CA ASN A 1105 20.83 -7.89 -7.91
C ASN A 1105 21.09 -7.56 -9.41
N PHE A 1106 20.57 -8.34 -10.37
CA PHE A 1106 20.86 -8.17 -11.80
C PHE A 1106 19.62 -7.82 -12.63
N PHE A 1107 19.69 -6.70 -13.33
CA PHE A 1107 18.56 -6.10 -14.06
C PHE A 1107 18.94 -5.80 -15.51
N ALA A 1108 17.93 -5.80 -16.38
CA ALA A 1108 18.04 -5.30 -17.74
C ALA A 1108 17.13 -4.10 -17.98
N ASP A 1109 17.54 -3.24 -18.90
CA ASP A 1109 16.86 -2.02 -19.31
C ASP A 1109 16.73 -2.03 -20.84
N LEU A 1110 15.52 -1.85 -21.37
CA LEU A 1110 15.24 -1.95 -22.81
C LEU A 1110 14.52 -0.68 -23.30
N VAL A 1111 15.06 -0.05 -24.35
CA VAL A 1111 14.43 1.10 -25.04
C VAL A 1111 14.47 0.85 -26.55
N VAL A 1112 13.39 1.18 -27.25
CA VAL A 1112 13.32 1.18 -28.73
C VAL A 1112 12.38 2.27 -29.22
N ASN A 1113 12.71 2.96 -30.32
CA ASN A 1113 11.87 4.00 -30.90
C ASN A 1113 11.70 3.89 -32.43
N THR A 1114 10.76 4.66 -32.98
CA THR A 1114 10.46 4.69 -34.43
C THR A 1114 11.52 5.38 -35.28
N ASP A 1115 12.51 6.04 -34.68
CA ASP A 1115 13.67 6.61 -35.37
C ASP A 1115 14.80 5.57 -35.56
N LEU A 1116 14.48 4.29 -35.30
CA LEU A 1116 15.36 3.11 -35.34
C LEU A 1116 16.48 3.13 -34.30
N GLU A 1117 16.33 3.92 -33.25
CA GLU A 1117 17.23 3.91 -32.11
C GLU A 1117 16.76 2.88 -31.08
N TYR A 1118 17.72 2.25 -30.41
CA TYR A 1118 17.46 1.28 -29.36
C TYR A 1118 18.64 1.18 -28.40
N THR A 1119 18.33 0.97 -27.12
CA THR A 1119 19.31 0.81 -26.05
C THR A 1119 19.00 -0.48 -25.29
N ILE A 1120 20.01 -1.32 -25.07
CA ILE A 1120 19.94 -2.53 -24.25
C ILE A 1120 20.97 -2.38 -23.14
N GLY A 1121 20.48 -2.08 -21.94
CA GLY A 1121 21.27 -1.97 -20.72
C GLY A 1121 21.22 -3.23 -19.86
N PHE A 1122 22.30 -3.50 -19.14
CA PHE A 1122 22.37 -4.46 -18.05
C PHE A 1122 23.11 -3.84 -16.86
N ARG A 1123 22.61 -4.05 -15.64
CA ARG A 1123 23.19 -3.53 -14.41
C ARG A 1123 23.20 -4.57 -13.29
N TYR A 1124 24.29 -4.60 -12.54
CA TYR A 1124 24.45 -5.37 -11.30
C TYR A 1124 24.58 -4.41 -10.11
N GLN A 1125 23.54 -4.33 -9.29
CA GLN A 1125 23.47 -3.38 -8.19
C GLN A 1125 24.12 -3.94 -6.92
N PHE A 1126 25.35 -3.52 -6.64
CA PHE A 1126 26.10 -3.92 -5.44
C PHE A 1126 25.91 -2.96 -4.26
N SER A 1127 25.32 -1.79 -4.46
CA SER A 1127 24.89 -0.88 -3.39
C SER A 1127 23.75 0.04 -3.86
N ARG A 1128 22.98 0.61 -2.91
CA ARG A 1128 21.94 1.62 -3.23
C ARG A 1128 22.43 2.81 -4.05
N TYR A 1129 23.73 3.12 -3.99
CA TYR A 1129 24.36 4.26 -4.66
C TYR A 1129 25.13 3.87 -5.93
N PHE A 1130 25.44 2.59 -6.15
CA PHE A 1130 26.29 2.15 -7.25
C PHE A 1130 25.90 0.78 -7.81
N SER A 1131 25.77 0.73 -9.13
CA SER A 1131 25.77 -0.50 -9.93
C SER A 1131 27.01 -0.58 -10.82
N ALA A 1132 27.45 -1.80 -11.11
CA ALA A 1132 28.31 -2.08 -12.26
C ALA A 1132 27.42 -2.28 -13.48
N SER A 1133 27.70 -1.63 -14.60
CA SER A 1133 26.74 -1.45 -15.68
C SER A 1133 27.38 -1.50 -17.07
N THR A 1134 26.59 -1.95 -18.04
CA THR A 1134 26.96 -2.00 -19.45
C THR A 1134 25.73 -1.71 -20.29
N ASN A 1135 25.90 -1.03 -21.43
CA ASN A 1135 24.85 -0.87 -22.41
C ASN A 1135 25.38 -1.02 -23.83
N TYR A 1136 24.57 -1.61 -24.71
CA TYR A 1136 24.60 -1.31 -26.13
C TYR A 1136 23.64 -0.17 -26.39
N ASP A 1137 24.11 0.84 -27.10
CA ASP A 1137 23.27 1.88 -27.67
C ASP A 1137 23.39 1.88 -29.20
N SER A 1138 22.29 2.12 -29.92
CA SER A 1138 22.27 2.12 -31.38
C SER A 1138 23.22 3.14 -32.00
N ASP A 1139 23.43 4.30 -31.37
CA ASP A 1139 24.32 5.34 -31.89
C ASP A 1139 25.67 5.32 -31.16
N TYR A 1140 25.69 5.26 -29.82
CA TYR A 1140 26.94 5.27 -29.04
C TYR A 1140 27.66 3.92 -28.93
N LYS A 1141 27.03 2.83 -29.36
CA LYS A 1141 27.51 1.43 -29.36
C LYS A 1141 27.75 0.88 -27.94
N TRP A 1142 28.45 -0.26 -27.85
CA TRP A 1142 28.79 -0.91 -26.59
C TRP A 1142 29.67 -0.06 -25.68
N GLY A 1143 29.41 -0.12 -24.39
CA GLY A 1143 30.38 0.24 -23.37
C GLY A 1143 29.88 -0.03 -21.95
N ALA A 1144 30.82 -0.01 -21.01
CA ALA A 1144 30.60 -0.40 -19.63
C ALA A 1144 31.32 0.53 -18.64
N GLY A 1145 30.87 0.51 -17.39
CA GLY A 1145 31.42 1.28 -16.29
C GLY A 1145 30.57 1.18 -15.03
N LEU A 1146 30.26 2.32 -14.43
CA LEU A 1146 29.48 2.41 -13.19
C LEU A 1146 28.28 3.36 -13.35
N THR A 1147 27.12 2.95 -12.86
CA THR A 1147 25.97 3.84 -12.62
C THR A 1147 25.97 4.28 -11.17
N PHE A 1148 26.03 5.59 -10.94
CA PHE A 1148 25.72 6.21 -9.67
C PHE A 1148 24.21 6.46 -9.56
N HIS A 1149 23.62 6.10 -8.43
CA HIS A 1149 22.21 6.30 -8.12
C HIS A 1149 22.07 7.35 -7.00
N TYR A 1150 21.15 8.29 -7.12
CA TYR A 1150 20.85 9.32 -6.11
C TYR A 1150 19.38 9.30 -5.67
#